data_AF-A0A4V3SN46-F1
#
_entry.id   AF-A0A4V3SN46-F1
#
_cell.length_a   1.000
_cell.length_b   1.000
_cell.length_c   1.000
_cell.angle_alpha   90.00
_cell.angle_beta   90.00
_cell.angle_gamma   90.00
#
_symmetry.space_group_name_H-M   'P 1'
#
loop_
_entity.id
_entity.type
_entity.pdbx_description
1 polymer ?
#
loop_
_entity_poly.entity_id
_entity_poly.type
_entity_poly.pdbx_seq_one_letter_code
_entity_poly.pdbx_strand_id
1 'polypeptide(L)'
;GAVISANDVIINTQGDIQNTGVIAGRNLSHLSGNNIENLGGRLQGRDLYLFAKNRLENLGGALSASESLVGRAKNINIESTLSETTDNGRFKHKNIDRVAFVQVGDETHRGKVALYAKESLTVKGANVSVKGDLDFQAGDKLTLGTLETENKQHYVKDSDNYSKLDQKNEVGNQFNLEGNSRFVGKSGVEMRGVSVSSQGEMEVLSEGDINIEESRQQERLSEGRKWTKRGLLQSQTEIRRHDHNYDLAEGSSLDADKITLHSTNGNVNVQDSNVVAENGLRIQAKNIDIKEAENRVYSEDFYSKKKSGLLSGGLGVTFGRQKQTAEADQTKYYAGGSQVGSLKGNTTLIAENHYNQSASAVSSVKGDVNILAEQVNIQAADDKYETNTKQTFEQKGLTLAITSPILSALQAVQSAVKSGEKVGNSKNDRVNAMAAANVAMDAYRAGQAVGQAGKAIQDAMGEGGVDSVVGVQLTYGQQKSESRTHTEGKIAATSQVNAGGKVNIVATGAGKDSNIHIKGSDISGKGGTNLVADNDISVTAAEQSHKERSTNKSSGFNAGVAIKVSNGVAAGVTLGGNYGKGYGNGDESTYVASHVGDANSQTTINAGGDANIIGSQIKGKRVNLNAENLNIESLQDKSTYKGKQMNVGGSVTVGVGVAVGGSFNRSKLNAEHASVNEQAGIYAGDEGYDVNVKNKISLTGGAILSQALKEKNHLTAQDFEYADIQNYSNAKSSAMGLMGGVSFGRDQTSDEDKELNDIYRKGREDETFEQANPNKANESPVKFGLGTDDIHSTDFYAAAKIGLANLAGNSKQSENRQSTTYSVISEGNFNIGSDKGKENIESIKKSTEQESNKLERVDYAKMQKEVEQDVETIQGFAKNVAG
;
A
#
# COMPACT_ATOMS: atom_id res chain seq x y z
N GLY A 1 31.72 -11.19 -40.60
CA GLY A 1 32.86 -12.12 -40.70
C GLY A 1 32.66 -13.13 -41.81
N ALA A 2 33.63 -14.04 -41.99
CA ALA A 2 33.55 -15.19 -42.90
C ALA A 2 32.92 -16.41 -42.19
N VAL A 3 32.63 -17.49 -42.95
CA VAL A 3 32.14 -18.76 -42.42
C VAL A 3 33.26 -19.80 -42.47
N ILE A 4 33.54 -20.43 -41.32
CA ILE A 4 34.38 -21.63 -41.21
C ILE A 4 33.45 -22.78 -40.83
N SER A 5 33.36 -23.80 -41.68
CA SER A 5 32.54 -24.98 -41.40
C SER A 5 33.19 -26.27 -41.86
N ALA A 6 33.05 -27.31 -41.04
CA ALA A 6 33.55 -28.66 -41.29
C ALA A 6 32.73 -29.67 -40.47
N ASN A 7 33.00 -30.98 -40.63
CA ASN A 7 32.46 -31.97 -39.68
C ASN A 7 33.01 -31.72 -38.27
N ASP A 8 34.33 -31.52 -38.18
CA ASP A 8 35.03 -31.17 -36.95
C ASP A 8 35.91 -29.96 -37.23
N VAL A 9 35.75 -28.90 -36.43
CA VAL A 9 36.61 -27.71 -36.45
C VAL A 9 37.47 -27.74 -35.20
N ILE A 10 38.78 -27.88 -35.37
CA ILE A 10 39.74 -27.90 -34.25
C ILE A 10 40.76 -26.78 -34.49
N ILE A 11 40.74 -25.77 -33.62
CA ILE A 11 41.66 -24.63 -33.65
C ILE A 11 42.46 -24.65 -32.34
N ASN A 12 43.77 -24.87 -32.43
CA ASN A 12 44.67 -24.82 -31.29
C ASN A 12 45.80 -23.84 -31.57
N THR A 13 45.86 -22.75 -30.80
CA THR A 13 46.82 -21.67 -31.00
C THR A 13 47.44 -21.24 -29.68
N GLN A 14 48.65 -20.68 -29.76
CA GLN A 14 49.29 -20.00 -28.62
C GLN A 14 48.93 -18.51 -28.57
N GLY A 15 48.12 -18.01 -29.52
CA GLY A 15 47.64 -16.63 -29.58
C GLY A 15 46.14 -16.52 -29.30
N ASP A 16 45.53 -15.43 -29.76
CA ASP A 16 44.10 -15.14 -29.55
C ASP A 16 43.25 -15.63 -30.73
N ILE A 17 42.01 -16.04 -30.43
CA ILE A 17 41.00 -16.39 -31.41
C ILE A 17 39.93 -15.31 -31.37
N GLN A 18 39.77 -14.56 -32.46
CA GLN A 18 38.71 -13.55 -32.61
C GLN A 18 37.71 -13.99 -33.68
N ASN A 19 36.44 -14.12 -33.30
CA ASN A 19 35.35 -14.46 -34.21
C ASN A 19 34.35 -13.31 -34.33
N THR A 20 34.14 -12.85 -35.56
CA THR A 20 33.07 -11.89 -35.94
C THR A 20 32.15 -12.47 -37.03
N GLY A 21 32.29 -13.76 -37.34
CA GLY A 21 31.57 -14.50 -38.36
C GLY A 21 30.94 -15.76 -37.77
N VAL A 22 31.00 -16.87 -38.50
CA VAL A 22 30.46 -18.15 -38.03
C VAL A 22 31.57 -19.20 -38.03
N ILE A 23 31.75 -19.89 -36.91
CA ILE A 23 32.57 -21.10 -36.81
C ILE A 23 31.63 -22.24 -36.42
N ALA A 24 31.45 -23.21 -37.33
CA ALA A 24 30.44 -24.26 -37.21
C ALA A 24 30.98 -25.65 -37.59
N GLY A 25 31.33 -26.45 -36.59
CA GLY A 25 31.52 -27.89 -36.73
C GLY A 25 30.18 -28.63 -36.70
N ARG A 26 29.97 -29.63 -37.56
CA ARG A 26 28.74 -30.45 -37.49
C ARG A 26 28.72 -31.30 -36.23
N ASN A 27 29.85 -31.91 -35.90
CA ASN A 27 30.01 -32.79 -34.75
C ASN A 27 30.76 -32.05 -33.62
N LEU A 28 31.92 -31.46 -33.92
CA LEU A 28 32.76 -30.82 -32.91
C LEU A 28 33.25 -29.43 -33.36
N SER A 29 33.15 -28.46 -32.48
CA SER A 29 33.89 -27.20 -32.53
C SER A 29 34.77 -27.09 -31.30
N HIS A 30 36.08 -27.29 -31.45
CA HIS A 30 37.06 -27.20 -30.38
C HIS A 30 38.02 -26.03 -30.64
N LEU A 31 37.95 -25.02 -29.77
CA LEU A 31 38.79 -23.81 -29.85
C LEU A 31 39.65 -23.73 -28.59
N SER A 32 40.97 -23.67 -28.75
CA SER A 32 41.91 -23.47 -27.66
C SER A 32 42.94 -22.38 -27.98
N GLY A 33 43.12 -21.43 -27.06
CA GLY A 33 43.96 -20.24 -27.25
C GLY A 33 44.30 -19.51 -25.96
N ASN A 34 44.99 -18.37 -26.06
CA ASN A 34 45.21 -17.48 -24.92
C ASN A 34 43.90 -16.77 -24.53
N ASN A 35 43.25 -16.13 -25.50
CA ASN A 35 41.91 -15.57 -25.39
C ASN A 35 41.00 -16.10 -26.51
N ILE A 36 39.71 -16.25 -26.22
CA ILE A 36 38.67 -16.54 -27.22
C ILE A 36 37.65 -15.40 -27.15
N GLU A 37 37.51 -14.64 -28.23
CA GLU A 37 36.63 -13.48 -28.30
C GLU A 37 35.61 -13.68 -29.42
N ASN A 38 34.37 -13.99 -29.05
CA ASN A 38 33.24 -14.04 -29.96
C ASN A 38 32.51 -12.69 -29.94
N LEU A 39 32.77 -11.86 -30.95
CA LEU A 39 32.35 -10.47 -31.06
C LEU A 39 31.21 -10.35 -32.08
N GLY A 40 29.98 -10.56 -31.62
CA GLY A 40 28.78 -10.61 -32.48
C GLY A 40 28.75 -11.77 -33.47
N GLY A 41 29.68 -12.72 -33.36
CA GLY A 41 29.74 -13.93 -34.19
C GLY A 41 28.95 -15.11 -33.59
N ARG A 42 28.93 -16.23 -34.31
CA ARG A 42 28.34 -17.50 -33.87
C ARG A 42 29.42 -18.58 -33.78
N LEU A 43 29.50 -19.23 -32.63
CA LEU A 43 30.26 -20.46 -32.42
C LEU A 43 29.26 -21.61 -32.25
N GLN A 44 29.33 -22.62 -33.11
CA GLN A 44 28.34 -23.69 -33.16
C GLN A 44 28.96 -25.08 -33.27
N GLY A 45 28.40 -26.07 -32.58
CA GLY A 45 28.74 -27.48 -32.73
C GLY A 45 27.60 -28.41 -32.33
N ARG A 46 27.78 -29.72 -32.47
CA ARG A 46 27.04 -30.66 -31.60
C ARG A 46 27.68 -30.65 -30.21
N ASP A 47 29.00 -30.81 -30.20
CA ASP A 47 29.88 -30.52 -29.08
C ASP A 47 30.65 -29.21 -29.34
N LEU A 48 30.64 -28.29 -28.39
CA LEU A 48 31.32 -27.00 -28.44
C LEU A 48 32.27 -26.86 -27.25
N TYR A 49 33.58 -26.95 -27.49
CA TYR A 49 34.61 -26.85 -26.48
C TYR A 49 35.43 -25.58 -26.67
N LEU A 50 35.46 -24.73 -25.64
CA LEU A 50 36.11 -23.43 -25.65
C LEU A 50 37.09 -23.32 -24.48
N PHE A 51 38.38 -23.45 -24.76
CA PHE A 51 39.44 -23.47 -23.74
C PHE A 51 40.42 -22.31 -23.92
N ALA A 52 40.17 -21.23 -23.18
CA ALA A 52 41.07 -20.08 -23.12
C ALA A 52 41.98 -20.16 -21.89
N LYS A 53 43.24 -19.70 -22.00
CA LYS A 53 44.10 -19.56 -20.81
C LYS A 53 43.66 -18.40 -19.93
N ASN A 54 43.26 -17.29 -20.55
CA ASN A 54 42.94 -16.03 -19.89
C ASN A 54 41.45 -15.71 -20.02
N ARG A 55 40.96 -15.23 -21.17
CA ARG A 55 39.58 -14.75 -21.30
C ARG A 55 38.77 -15.51 -22.33
N LEU A 56 37.52 -15.80 -22.00
CA LEU A 56 36.49 -16.22 -22.93
C LEU A 56 35.40 -15.16 -22.93
N GLU A 57 35.27 -14.44 -24.03
CA GLU A 57 34.35 -13.32 -24.20
C GLU A 57 33.30 -13.70 -25.24
N ASN A 58 32.02 -13.64 -24.87
CA ASN A 58 30.90 -13.70 -25.81
C ASN A 58 30.14 -12.38 -25.75
N LEU A 59 30.50 -11.44 -26.63
CA LEU A 59 29.96 -10.07 -26.63
C LEU A 59 28.97 -9.91 -27.78
N GLY A 60 27.68 -9.87 -27.45
CA GLY A 60 26.59 -9.79 -28.44
C GLY A 60 26.56 -10.96 -29.44
N GLY A 61 27.28 -12.04 -29.16
CA GLY A 61 27.43 -13.22 -30.00
C GLY A 61 26.64 -14.43 -29.49
N ALA A 62 26.66 -15.53 -30.25
CA ALA A 62 25.94 -16.76 -29.92
C ALA A 62 26.89 -17.95 -29.72
N LEU A 63 26.74 -18.64 -28.59
CA LEU A 63 27.31 -19.96 -28.32
C LEU A 63 26.19 -21.00 -28.48
N SER A 64 26.32 -21.90 -29.45
CA SER A 64 25.27 -22.88 -29.77
C SER A 64 25.80 -24.31 -29.80
N ALA A 65 25.17 -25.22 -29.06
CA ALA A 65 25.51 -26.64 -29.10
C ALA A 65 24.25 -27.51 -29.13
N SER A 66 24.18 -28.59 -29.92
CA SER A 66 23.02 -29.49 -29.84
C SER A 66 23.14 -30.52 -28.70
N GLU A 67 24.34 -30.84 -28.22
CA GLU A 67 24.55 -31.77 -27.11
C GLU A 67 25.32 -31.14 -25.94
N SER A 68 26.51 -30.57 -26.18
CA SER A 68 27.37 -30.10 -25.09
C SER A 68 28.09 -28.79 -25.40
N LEU A 69 28.06 -27.86 -24.44
CA LEU A 69 28.93 -26.68 -24.40
C LEU A 69 29.82 -26.75 -23.15
N VAL A 70 31.14 -26.79 -23.36
CA VAL A 70 32.13 -26.72 -22.27
C VAL A 70 33.05 -25.53 -22.49
N GLY A 71 33.02 -24.58 -21.56
CA GLY A 71 33.91 -23.41 -21.54
C GLY A 71 34.85 -23.45 -20.35
N ARG A 72 36.14 -23.20 -20.56
CA ARG A 72 37.13 -23.02 -19.48
C ARG A 72 38.00 -21.82 -19.75
N ALA A 73 38.10 -20.92 -18.78
CA ALA A 73 38.99 -19.75 -18.85
C ALA A 73 39.41 -19.28 -17.46
N LYS A 74 40.32 -18.30 -17.39
CA LYS A 74 40.56 -17.56 -16.15
C LYS A 74 39.34 -16.69 -15.81
N ASN A 75 38.85 -15.93 -16.80
CA ASN A 75 37.62 -15.15 -16.73
C ASN A 75 36.70 -15.48 -17.91
N ILE A 76 35.39 -15.58 -17.65
CA ILE A 76 34.36 -15.83 -18.67
C ILE A 76 33.35 -14.69 -18.62
N ASN A 77 33.10 -14.03 -19.76
CA ASN A 77 32.07 -12.99 -19.87
C ASN A 77 31.10 -13.32 -20.99
N ILE A 78 29.81 -13.20 -20.71
CA ILE A 78 28.71 -13.37 -21.68
C ILE A 78 27.83 -12.12 -21.57
N GLU A 79 28.05 -11.16 -22.45
CA GLU A 79 27.45 -9.84 -22.30
C GLU A 79 26.80 -9.37 -23.60
N SER A 80 25.57 -8.89 -23.52
CA SER A 80 24.96 -8.16 -24.62
C SER A 80 25.68 -6.82 -24.84
N THR A 81 25.72 -6.33 -26.07
CA THR A 81 26.38 -5.05 -26.39
C THR A 81 25.36 -3.93 -26.49
N LEU A 82 25.77 -2.72 -26.11
CA LEU A 82 24.97 -1.52 -26.22
C LEU A 82 25.40 -0.71 -27.45
N SER A 83 24.45 -0.01 -28.06
CA SER A 83 24.72 1.10 -28.97
C SER A 83 24.19 2.38 -28.35
N GLU A 84 24.88 3.49 -28.57
CA GLU A 84 24.42 4.80 -28.13
C GLU A 84 24.60 5.88 -29.20
N THR A 85 23.68 6.83 -29.21
CA THR A 85 23.81 8.06 -29.98
C THR A 85 24.61 9.11 -29.19
N THR A 86 25.31 10.01 -29.87
CA THR A 86 25.97 11.15 -29.21
C THR A 86 24.97 11.95 -28.37
N ASP A 87 25.27 12.17 -27.09
CA ASP A 87 24.47 13.05 -26.23
C ASP A 87 24.67 14.51 -26.66
N ASN A 88 23.64 15.10 -27.27
CA ASN A 88 23.63 16.50 -27.66
C ASN A 88 22.93 17.41 -26.64
N GLY A 89 22.66 16.89 -25.43
CA GLY A 89 21.95 17.57 -24.35
C GLY A 89 20.43 17.52 -24.46
N ARG A 90 19.85 17.16 -25.62
CA ARG A 90 18.40 17.05 -25.84
C ARG A 90 17.94 15.66 -26.27
N PHE A 91 18.84 14.90 -26.87
CA PHE A 91 18.58 13.58 -27.38
C PHE A 91 19.76 12.68 -27.03
N LYS A 92 19.47 11.56 -26.40
CA LYS A 92 20.39 10.44 -26.21
C LYS A 92 19.57 9.16 -26.18
N HIS A 93 20.01 8.18 -26.93
CA HIS A 93 19.43 6.85 -26.89
C HIS A 93 20.56 5.85 -26.70
N LYS A 94 20.50 5.03 -25.66
CA LYS A 94 21.46 3.98 -25.32
C LYS A 94 20.67 2.69 -25.12
N ASN A 95 20.75 1.77 -26.07
CA ASN A 95 19.95 0.56 -26.10
C ASN A 95 20.81 -0.67 -26.36
N ILE A 96 20.25 -1.84 -26.08
CA ILE A 96 20.84 -3.11 -26.51
C ILE A 96 20.88 -3.15 -28.04
N ASP A 97 22.10 -3.27 -28.58
CA ASP A 97 22.39 -3.44 -30.00
C ASP A 97 22.35 -4.92 -30.38
N ARG A 98 23.06 -5.75 -29.62
CA ARG A 98 23.14 -7.20 -29.86
C ARG A 98 23.02 -7.98 -28.57
N VAL A 99 22.11 -8.93 -28.58
CA VAL A 99 21.90 -9.84 -27.44
C VAL A 99 22.93 -10.97 -27.48
N ALA A 100 23.58 -11.24 -26.35
CA ALA A 100 24.41 -12.43 -26.18
C ALA A 100 23.54 -13.67 -25.92
N PHE A 101 23.85 -14.77 -26.61
CA PHE A 101 23.09 -16.01 -26.52
C PHE A 101 23.96 -17.20 -26.09
N VAL A 102 23.38 -18.04 -25.24
CA VAL A 102 23.80 -19.43 -25.02
C VAL A 102 22.60 -20.32 -25.31
N GLN A 103 22.72 -21.21 -26.29
CA GLN A 103 21.62 -22.08 -26.74
C GLN A 103 22.11 -23.52 -26.82
N VAL A 104 21.66 -24.38 -25.91
CA VAL A 104 22.14 -25.76 -25.85
C VAL A 104 21.01 -26.78 -25.74
N GLY A 105 21.04 -27.81 -26.59
CA GLY A 105 20.01 -28.84 -26.69
C GLY A 105 18.86 -28.48 -27.64
N ASP A 106 18.02 -29.47 -27.94
CA ASP A 106 16.83 -29.37 -28.78
C ASP A 106 15.74 -30.35 -28.31
N GLU A 107 14.63 -30.47 -29.05
CA GLU A 107 13.51 -31.38 -28.68
C GLU A 107 13.91 -32.86 -28.60
N THR A 108 15.02 -33.24 -29.25
CA THR A 108 15.49 -34.62 -29.37
C THR A 108 16.74 -34.93 -28.53
N HIS A 109 17.50 -33.92 -28.13
CA HIS A 109 18.75 -34.06 -27.36
C HIS A 109 18.73 -33.21 -26.09
N ARG A 110 18.87 -33.87 -24.93
CA ARG A 110 19.07 -33.18 -23.65
C ARG A 110 20.47 -32.57 -23.61
N GLY A 111 20.54 -31.25 -23.71
CA GLY A 111 21.77 -30.48 -23.75
C GLY A 111 22.47 -30.34 -22.39
N LYS A 112 23.78 -30.13 -22.39
CA LYS A 112 24.56 -29.84 -21.17
C LYS A 112 25.48 -28.64 -21.35
N VAL A 113 25.44 -27.70 -20.42
CA VAL A 113 26.34 -26.54 -20.37
C VAL A 113 27.22 -26.61 -19.13
N ALA A 114 28.53 -26.51 -19.30
CA ALA A 114 29.50 -26.39 -18.22
C ALA A 114 30.47 -25.25 -18.50
N LEU A 115 30.33 -24.13 -17.77
CA LEU A 115 31.25 -22.99 -17.85
C LEU A 115 32.05 -22.88 -16.56
N TYR A 116 33.37 -22.98 -16.68
CA TYR A 116 34.27 -22.97 -15.52
C TYR A 116 35.29 -21.83 -15.66
N ALA A 117 35.12 -20.79 -14.86
CA ALA A 117 36.07 -19.71 -14.70
C ALA A 117 36.96 -19.95 -13.48
N LYS A 118 38.28 -19.81 -13.62
CA LYS A 118 39.20 -19.93 -12.47
C LYS A 118 39.08 -18.77 -11.49
N GLU A 119 38.68 -17.58 -11.97
CA GLU A 119 38.43 -16.39 -11.16
C GLU A 119 36.97 -15.98 -11.31
N SER A 120 36.61 -15.18 -12.33
CA SER A 120 35.27 -14.60 -12.42
C SER A 120 34.45 -15.11 -13.62
N LEU A 121 33.15 -15.29 -13.41
CA LEU A 121 32.17 -15.53 -14.47
C LEU A 121 31.11 -14.43 -14.41
N THR A 122 30.96 -13.67 -15.50
CA THR A 122 30.01 -12.55 -15.59
C THR A 122 29.04 -12.75 -16.74
N VAL A 123 27.75 -12.53 -16.48
CA VAL A 123 26.68 -12.56 -17.49
C VAL A 123 25.85 -11.30 -17.37
N LYS A 124 25.63 -10.56 -18.47
CA LYS A 124 24.85 -9.31 -18.46
C LYS A 124 23.93 -9.19 -19.66
N GLY A 125 22.64 -8.95 -19.39
CA GLY A 125 21.60 -8.78 -20.40
C GLY A 125 21.49 -9.93 -21.40
N ALA A 126 21.93 -11.15 -21.05
CA ALA A 126 22.04 -12.27 -21.97
C ALA A 126 20.80 -13.19 -21.93
N ASN A 127 20.59 -13.91 -23.03
CA ASN A 127 19.57 -14.95 -23.14
C ASN A 127 20.23 -16.34 -23.14
N VAL A 128 19.94 -17.12 -22.11
CA VAL A 128 20.46 -18.47 -21.91
C VAL A 128 19.30 -19.46 -21.98
N SER A 129 19.33 -20.36 -22.96
CA SER A 129 18.32 -21.41 -23.10
C SER A 129 19.00 -22.76 -23.18
N VAL A 130 18.65 -23.65 -22.24
CA VAL A 130 19.24 -24.98 -22.15
C VAL A 130 18.13 -26.02 -22.00
N LYS A 131 18.00 -26.89 -23.01
CA LYS A 131 17.10 -28.05 -23.00
C LYS A 131 17.73 -29.21 -22.23
N GLY A 132 18.09 -28.97 -20.97
CA GLY A 132 18.85 -29.88 -20.12
C GLY A 132 19.60 -29.16 -19.02
N ASP A 133 20.80 -29.62 -18.67
CA ASP A 133 21.49 -29.20 -17.44
C ASP A 133 22.46 -28.02 -17.68
N LEU A 134 22.53 -27.10 -16.72
CA LEU A 134 23.45 -25.95 -16.72
C LEU A 134 24.31 -25.95 -15.46
N ASP A 135 25.62 -25.76 -15.61
CA ASP A 135 26.59 -25.65 -14.52
C ASP A 135 27.56 -24.49 -14.78
N PHE A 136 27.38 -23.39 -14.05
CA PHE A 136 28.23 -22.20 -14.08
C PHE A 136 29.05 -22.14 -12.78
N GLN A 137 30.37 -22.19 -12.91
CA GLN A 137 31.28 -22.19 -11.77
C GLN A 137 32.36 -21.12 -11.93
N ALA A 138 32.51 -20.29 -10.91
CA ALA A 138 33.55 -19.28 -10.77
C ALA A 138 34.40 -19.58 -9.52
N GLY A 139 35.73 -19.65 -9.70
CA GLY A 139 36.67 -19.87 -8.60
C GLY A 139 36.81 -18.69 -7.62
N ASP A 140 36.30 -17.52 -8.00
CA ASP A 140 36.16 -16.33 -7.16
C ASP A 140 34.70 -15.85 -7.14
N LYS A 141 34.26 -14.97 -8.04
CA LYS A 141 32.89 -14.40 -8.03
C LYS A 141 32.09 -14.76 -9.27
N LEU A 142 30.81 -15.11 -9.07
CA LEU A 142 29.81 -15.26 -10.13
C LEU A 142 28.85 -14.07 -10.11
N THR A 143 28.73 -13.35 -11.23
CA THR A 143 27.86 -12.18 -11.36
C THR A 143 26.89 -12.35 -12.52
N LEU A 144 25.60 -12.43 -12.22
CA LEU A 144 24.49 -12.29 -13.16
C LEU A 144 23.93 -10.86 -13.03
N GLY A 145 24.53 -9.93 -13.75
CA GLY A 145 24.25 -8.50 -13.64
C GLY A 145 23.33 -7.96 -14.75
N THR A 146 23.18 -6.64 -14.75
CA THR A 146 22.31 -5.90 -15.66
C THR A 146 23.11 -5.03 -16.63
N LEU A 147 22.45 -4.55 -17.69
CA LEU A 147 22.91 -3.49 -18.57
C LEU A 147 22.01 -2.27 -18.46
N GLU A 148 22.57 -1.09 -18.24
CA GLU A 148 21.82 0.16 -18.20
C GLU A 148 21.52 0.68 -19.62
N THR A 149 20.25 0.85 -19.93
CA THR A 149 19.71 1.54 -21.12
C THR A 149 19.21 2.92 -20.76
N GLU A 150 19.29 3.87 -21.69
CA GLU A 150 18.87 5.26 -21.47
C GLU A 150 18.05 5.78 -22.66
N ASN A 151 16.99 6.54 -22.37
CA ASN A 151 16.23 7.28 -23.37
C ASN A 151 16.01 8.71 -22.90
N LYS A 152 16.59 9.66 -23.64
CA LYS A 152 16.47 11.11 -23.41
C LYS A 152 15.85 11.75 -24.63
N GLN A 153 14.72 12.41 -24.44
CA GLN A 153 13.98 13.11 -25.49
C GLN A 153 13.45 14.44 -24.96
N HIS A 154 14.08 15.54 -25.38
CA HIS A 154 13.68 16.89 -25.00
C HIS A 154 13.15 17.63 -26.22
N TYR A 155 11.83 17.77 -26.28
CA TYR A 155 11.14 18.65 -27.21
C TYR A 155 10.87 19.99 -26.52
N VAL A 156 11.57 21.05 -26.92
CA VAL A 156 11.40 22.40 -26.39
C VAL A 156 11.04 23.35 -27.52
N LYS A 157 9.78 23.75 -27.60
CA LYS A 157 9.32 24.78 -28.55
C LYS A 157 9.58 26.17 -27.99
N ASP A 158 9.21 26.38 -26.73
CA ASP A 158 9.43 27.62 -25.96
C ASP A 158 9.35 27.32 -24.45
N SER A 159 9.47 28.34 -23.60
CA SER A 159 9.46 28.17 -22.14
C SER A 159 8.13 27.68 -21.57
N ASP A 160 7.03 27.77 -22.32
CA ASP A 160 5.69 27.36 -21.91
C ASP A 160 5.20 26.09 -22.64
N ASN A 161 5.93 25.64 -23.67
CA ASN A 161 5.59 24.49 -24.51
C ASN A 161 6.80 23.57 -24.67
N TYR A 162 6.88 22.56 -23.81
CA TYR A 162 7.97 21.59 -23.81
C TYR A 162 7.49 20.22 -23.31
N SER A 163 8.23 19.18 -23.68
CA SER A 163 8.16 17.83 -23.11
C SER A 163 9.58 17.30 -23.03
N LYS A 164 10.04 17.00 -21.82
CA LYS A 164 11.39 16.49 -21.54
C LYS A 164 11.25 15.17 -20.81
N LEU A 165 11.66 14.11 -21.47
CA LEU A 165 11.68 12.76 -20.93
C LEU A 165 13.14 12.33 -20.76
N ASP A 166 13.48 11.85 -19.58
CA ASP A 166 14.74 11.16 -19.27
C ASP A 166 14.38 9.82 -18.60
N GLN A 167 14.78 8.71 -19.20
CA GLN A 167 14.55 7.36 -18.70
C GLN A 167 15.87 6.61 -18.58
N LYS A 168 16.01 5.82 -17.51
CA LYS A 168 17.10 4.86 -17.31
C LYS A 168 16.54 3.53 -16.82
N ASN A 169 16.87 2.44 -17.49
CA ASN A 169 16.39 1.11 -17.13
C ASN A 169 17.55 0.11 -17.09
N GLU A 170 17.57 -0.73 -16.08
CA GLU A 170 18.48 -1.87 -15.99
C GLU A 170 17.86 -3.12 -16.64
N VAL A 171 18.56 -3.74 -17.59
CA VAL A 171 18.11 -4.96 -18.28
C VAL A 171 18.96 -6.14 -17.83
N GLY A 172 18.34 -7.09 -17.12
CA GLY A 172 19.01 -8.30 -16.63
C GLY A 172 18.96 -9.50 -17.57
N ASN A 173 19.41 -10.64 -17.05
CA ASN A 173 19.54 -11.89 -17.83
C ASN A 173 18.24 -12.70 -17.84
N GLN A 174 18.03 -13.48 -18.90
CA GLN A 174 16.93 -14.44 -19.00
C GLN A 174 17.46 -15.86 -19.17
N PHE A 175 17.10 -16.75 -18.26
CA PHE A 175 17.48 -18.16 -18.25
C PHE A 175 16.23 -19.04 -18.37
N ASN A 176 16.17 -19.84 -19.43
CA ASN A 176 15.11 -20.84 -19.67
C ASN A 176 15.72 -22.24 -19.67
N LEU A 177 15.55 -22.98 -18.58
CA LEU A 177 16.29 -24.21 -18.29
C LEU A 177 15.30 -25.38 -18.09
N GLU A 178 15.50 -26.49 -18.79
CA GLU A 178 14.61 -27.67 -18.68
C GLU A 178 15.15 -28.81 -17.80
N GLY A 179 16.42 -28.72 -17.37
CA GLY A 179 17.06 -29.66 -16.46
C GLY A 179 17.50 -28.99 -15.17
N ASN A 180 18.53 -29.53 -14.54
CA ASN A 180 19.08 -28.97 -13.32
C ASN A 180 19.98 -27.77 -13.62
N SER A 181 20.03 -26.81 -12.70
CA SER A 181 20.86 -25.61 -12.83
C SER A 181 21.73 -25.41 -11.59
N ARG A 182 23.00 -25.12 -11.80
CA ARG A 182 23.98 -24.93 -10.73
C ARG A 182 24.79 -23.66 -10.97
N PHE A 183 24.78 -22.78 -9.98
CA PHE A 183 25.46 -21.49 -9.98
C PHE A 183 26.41 -21.44 -8.78
N VAL A 184 27.72 -21.40 -9.04
CA VAL A 184 28.74 -21.44 -7.99
C VAL A 184 29.69 -20.26 -8.11
N GLY A 185 29.87 -19.53 -7.03
CA GLY A 185 30.91 -18.51 -6.88
C GLY A 185 31.54 -18.65 -5.50
N LYS A 186 32.86 -18.82 -5.42
CA LYS A 186 33.54 -19.06 -4.14
C LYS A 186 33.39 -17.90 -3.16
N SER A 187 33.79 -16.69 -3.55
CA SER A 187 33.72 -15.48 -2.70
C SER A 187 32.33 -14.85 -2.69
N GLY A 188 31.51 -15.12 -3.71
CA GLY A 188 30.14 -14.67 -3.75
C GLY A 188 29.39 -14.99 -5.04
N VAL A 189 28.06 -14.96 -4.95
CA VAL A 189 27.14 -15.00 -6.09
C VAL A 189 26.24 -13.76 -6.05
N GLU A 190 26.16 -13.05 -7.17
CA GLU A 190 25.31 -11.86 -7.32
C GLU A 190 24.33 -12.07 -8.48
N MET A 191 23.05 -11.83 -8.21
CA MET A 191 21.95 -12.00 -9.14
C MET A 191 21.05 -10.76 -9.13
N ARG A 192 21.22 -9.87 -10.10
CA ARG A 192 20.54 -8.57 -10.18
C ARG A 192 19.63 -8.52 -11.41
N GLY A 193 18.34 -8.21 -11.21
CA GLY A 193 17.34 -8.15 -12.28
C GLY A 193 17.22 -9.43 -13.13
N VAL A 194 17.58 -10.59 -12.58
CA VAL A 194 17.63 -11.84 -13.35
C VAL A 194 16.28 -12.54 -13.36
N SER A 195 15.90 -13.13 -14.49
CA SER A 195 14.79 -14.07 -14.59
C SER A 195 15.35 -15.46 -14.89
N VAL A 196 15.22 -16.39 -13.94
CA VAL A 196 15.62 -17.79 -14.09
C VAL A 196 14.41 -18.68 -13.91
N SER A 197 14.08 -19.47 -14.94
CA SER A 197 13.06 -20.51 -14.86
C SER A 197 13.71 -21.86 -15.14
N SER A 198 13.59 -22.79 -14.18
CA SER A 198 14.13 -24.14 -14.25
C SER A 198 13.02 -25.18 -14.08
N GLN A 199 13.01 -26.22 -14.91
CA GLN A 199 12.11 -27.36 -14.69
C GLN A 199 12.70 -28.41 -13.74
N GLY A 200 14.01 -28.35 -13.46
CA GLY A 200 14.70 -29.21 -12.50
C GLY A 200 15.07 -28.50 -11.20
N GLU A 201 16.04 -29.07 -10.49
CA GLU A 201 16.60 -28.49 -9.27
C GLU A 201 17.56 -27.35 -9.60
N MET A 202 17.48 -26.26 -8.83
CA MET A 202 18.37 -25.11 -8.89
C MET A 202 19.22 -25.02 -7.61
N GLU A 203 20.54 -25.04 -7.78
CA GLU A 203 21.51 -24.84 -6.71
C GLU A 203 22.27 -23.52 -6.90
N VAL A 204 22.27 -22.66 -5.88
CA VAL A 204 23.13 -21.48 -5.81
C VAL A 204 24.05 -21.62 -4.59
N LEU A 205 25.35 -21.73 -4.84
CA LEU A 205 26.33 -22.15 -3.83
C LEU A 205 27.47 -21.13 -3.72
N SER A 206 27.85 -20.79 -2.48
CA SER A 206 28.95 -19.86 -2.19
C SER A 206 29.66 -20.19 -0.88
N GLU A 207 30.96 -19.90 -0.77
CA GLU A 207 31.64 -19.82 0.54
C GLU A 207 31.44 -18.45 1.19
N GLY A 208 31.17 -17.39 0.40
CA GLY A 208 30.81 -16.04 0.83
C GLY A 208 29.33 -15.72 0.56
N ASP A 209 29.01 -14.46 0.25
CA ASP A 209 27.60 -14.01 0.19
C ASP A 209 26.86 -14.48 -1.07
N ILE A 210 25.53 -14.63 -0.96
CA ILE A 210 24.61 -14.80 -2.10
C ILE A 210 23.61 -13.64 -2.05
N ASN A 211 23.63 -12.80 -3.09
CA ASN A 211 22.76 -11.62 -3.19
C ASN A 211 21.81 -11.80 -4.39
N ILE A 212 20.51 -11.78 -4.12
CA ILE A 212 19.44 -11.77 -5.11
C ILE A 212 18.71 -10.43 -4.98
N GLU A 213 18.88 -9.57 -5.97
CA GLU A 213 18.55 -8.15 -5.88
C GLU A 213 17.64 -7.72 -7.04
N GLU A 214 16.88 -6.66 -6.76
CA GLU A 214 16.17 -5.89 -7.77
C GLU A 214 17.10 -5.33 -8.84
N SER A 215 16.48 -4.90 -9.93
CA SER A 215 17.01 -3.90 -10.86
C SER A 215 16.20 -2.61 -10.77
N ARG A 216 16.69 -1.51 -11.33
CA ARG A 216 16.00 -0.20 -11.25
C ARG A 216 15.46 0.30 -12.59
N GLN A 217 14.23 0.84 -12.54
CA GLN A 217 13.62 1.66 -13.58
C GLN A 217 13.43 3.09 -13.07
N GLN A 218 14.00 4.05 -13.79
CA GLN A 218 13.94 5.47 -13.46
C GLN A 218 13.33 6.26 -14.60
N GLU A 219 12.36 7.12 -14.29
CA GLU A 219 11.72 8.00 -15.27
C GLU A 219 11.56 9.40 -14.70
N ARG A 220 11.99 10.40 -15.48
CA ARG A 220 11.73 11.80 -15.21
C ARG A 220 11.04 12.42 -16.41
N LEU A 221 9.84 12.93 -16.19
CA LEU A 221 9.09 13.68 -17.19
C LEU A 221 8.89 15.11 -16.71
N SER A 222 9.00 16.06 -17.63
CA SER A 222 8.67 17.46 -17.42
C SER A 222 7.94 17.96 -18.67
N GLU A 223 6.63 18.16 -18.54
CA GLU A 223 5.77 18.69 -19.60
C GLU A 223 5.21 20.06 -19.24
N GLY A 224 5.28 20.99 -20.19
CA GLY A 224 4.61 22.28 -20.13
C GLY A 224 3.80 22.49 -21.40
N ARG A 225 2.53 22.87 -21.27
CA ARG A 225 1.66 23.22 -22.39
C ARG A 225 0.91 24.50 -22.10
N LYS A 226 1.00 25.47 -23.02
CA LYS A 226 0.22 26.70 -22.98
C LYS A 226 -0.44 26.94 -24.32
N TRP A 227 -1.76 27.07 -24.29
CA TRP A 227 -2.51 27.47 -25.47
C TRP A 227 -3.42 28.65 -25.16
N THR A 228 -3.72 29.43 -26.19
CA THR A 228 -4.66 30.54 -26.10
C THR A 228 -5.67 30.42 -27.24
N LYS A 229 -6.95 30.31 -26.90
CA LYS A 229 -8.06 30.41 -27.86
C LYS A 229 -8.58 31.85 -27.86
N ARG A 230 -8.66 32.46 -29.04
CA ARG A 230 -9.25 33.79 -29.25
C ARG A 230 -10.52 33.64 -30.09
N GLY A 231 -11.63 34.18 -29.59
CA GLY A 231 -12.87 34.40 -30.35
C GLY A 231 -13.13 35.89 -30.53
N LEU A 232 -14.25 36.24 -31.19
CA LEU A 232 -14.59 37.62 -31.53
C LEU A 232 -14.66 38.58 -30.32
N LEU A 233 -15.05 38.08 -29.14
CA LEU A 233 -15.23 38.88 -27.92
C LEU A 233 -14.58 38.26 -26.67
N GLN A 234 -13.87 37.12 -26.80
CA GLN A 234 -13.39 36.31 -25.68
C GLN A 234 -11.96 35.80 -25.92
N SER A 235 -11.16 35.73 -24.87
CA SER A 235 -9.84 35.08 -24.87
C SER A 235 -9.72 34.12 -23.69
N GLN A 236 -9.30 32.88 -23.97
CA GLN A 236 -9.02 31.87 -22.96
C GLN A 236 -7.57 31.40 -23.12
N THR A 237 -6.75 31.67 -22.11
CA THR A 237 -5.41 31.10 -21.98
C THR A 237 -5.43 30.01 -20.93
N GLU A 238 -4.87 28.85 -21.26
CA GLU A 238 -4.73 27.72 -20.35
C GLU A 238 -3.27 27.28 -20.33
N ILE A 239 -2.75 27.05 -19.13
CA ILE A 239 -1.40 26.55 -18.86
C ILE A 239 -1.56 25.28 -18.05
N ARG A 240 -0.91 24.21 -18.50
CA ARG A 240 -0.75 22.96 -17.75
C ARG A 240 0.74 22.65 -17.66
N ARG A 241 1.22 22.28 -16.47
CA ARG A 241 2.53 21.68 -16.30
C ARG A 241 2.40 20.42 -15.47
N HIS A 242 3.21 19.43 -15.82
CA HIS A 242 3.27 18.16 -15.14
C HIS A 242 4.73 17.75 -15.06
N ASP A 243 5.21 17.51 -13.85
CA ASP A 243 6.56 17.04 -13.59
C ASP A 243 6.45 15.77 -12.75
N HIS A 244 7.19 14.72 -13.10
CA HIS A 244 7.28 13.54 -12.24
C HIS A 244 8.69 12.96 -12.24
N ASN A 245 8.98 12.21 -11.18
CA ASN A 245 10.24 11.50 -10.98
C ASN A 245 9.95 10.17 -10.28
N TYR A 246 10.11 9.08 -11.01
CA TYR A 246 9.90 7.72 -10.55
C TYR A 246 11.24 7.00 -10.45
N ASP A 247 11.41 6.24 -9.38
CA ASP A 247 12.55 5.37 -9.14
C ASP A 247 12.02 4.08 -8.51
N LEU A 248 11.84 3.08 -9.36
CA LEU A 248 11.10 1.85 -9.09
C LEU A 248 12.04 0.65 -9.16
N ALA A 249 11.92 -0.25 -8.19
CA ALA A 249 12.57 -1.54 -8.17
C ALA A 249 11.79 -2.55 -9.01
N GLU A 250 12.51 -3.39 -9.75
CA GLU A 250 12.02 -4.52 -10.52
C GLU A 250 12.81 -5.77 -10.11
N GLY A 251 12.16 -6.63 -9.33
CA GLY A 251 12.77 -7.79 -8.70
C GLY A 251 13.38 -8.83 -9.61
N SER A 252 14.40 -9.52 -9.11
CA SER A 252 14.82 -10.81 -9.69
C SER A 252 13.74 -11.86 -9.47
N SER A 253 13.65 -12.84 -10.37
CA SER A 253 12.68 -13.94 -10.33
C SER A 253 13.37 -15.26 -10.59
N LEU A 254 13.47 -16.11 -9.56
CA LEU A 254 14.02 -17.46 -9.62
C LEU A 254 12.87 -18.44 -9.36
N ASP A 255 12.57 -19.29 -10.34
CA ASP A 255 11.64 -20.40 -10.18
C ASP A 255 12.25 -21.73 -10.61
N ALA A 256 11.97 -22.79 -9.83
CA ALA A 256 12.49 -24.13 -10.07
C ALA A 256 11.58 -25.22 -9.51
N ASP A 257 11.84 -26.49 -9.83
CA ASP A 257 11.22 -27.61 -9.11
C ASP A 257 11.62 -27.58 -7.63
N LYS A 258 12.92 -27.49 -7.37
CA LYS A 258 13.50 -27.28 -6.04
C LYS A 258 14.56 -26.20 -6.11
N ILE A 259 14.67 -25.40 -5.06
CA ILE A 259 15.70 -24.37 -4.95
C ILE A 259 16.50 -24.60 -3.66
N THR A 260 17.82 -24.65 -3.81
CA THR A 260 18.77 -24.64 -2.69
C THR A 260 19.69 -23.43 -2.82
N LEU A 261 19.63 -22.52 -1.84
CA LEU A 261 20.60 -21.43 -1.68
C LEU A 261 21.48 -21.75 -0.47
N HIS A 262 22.78 -21.90 -0.68
CA HIS A 262 23.69 -22.29 0.40
C HIS A 262 24.96 -21.45 0.40
N SER A 263 25.08 -20.61 1.43
CA SER A 263 26.32 -19.94 1.79
C SER A 263 26.98 -20.65 2.97
N THR A 264 28.27 -20.98 2.85
CA THR A 264 29.00 -21.70 3.91
C THR A 264 29.44 -20.76 5.04
N ASN A 265 29.96 -19.57 4.74
CA ASN A 265 30.47 -18.63 5.74
C ASN A 265 29.91 -17.19 5.58
N GLY A 266 29.03 -16.97 4.61
CA GLY A 266 28.46 -15.66 4.29
C GLY A 266 26.95 -15.63 4.50
N ASN A 267 26.34 -14.58 3.97
CA ASN A 267 24.92 -14.28 4.12
C ASN A 267 24.14 -14.62 2.85
N VAL A 268 22.82 -14.80 2.99
CA VAL A 268 21.90 -14.82 1.85
C VAL A 268 20.95 -13.62 1.99
N ASN A 269 21.00 -12.72 1.01
CA ASN A 269 20.14 -11.53 0.95
C ASN A 269 19.19 -11.64 -0.25
N VAL A 270 17.89 -11.57 -0.01
CA VAL A 270 16.84 -11.52 -1.03
C VAL A 270 16.10 -10.18 -0.88
N GLN A 271 16.23 -9.32 -1.88
CA GLN A 271 15.69 -7.97 -1.87
C GLN A 271 14.73 -7.71 -3.04
N ASP A 272 13.50 -7.31 -2.71
CA ASP A 272 12.36 -7.16 -3.63
C ASP A 272 12.34 -8.21 -4.74
N SER A 273 12.58 -9.47 -4.40
CA SER A 273 12.80 -10.54 -5.37
C SER A 273 11.92 -11.75 -5.09
N ASN A 274 11.65 -12.53 -6.13
CA ASN A 274 10.83 -13.73 -6.09
C ASN A 274 11.72 -14.97 -6.15
N VAL A 275 11.68 -15.82 -5.13
CA VAL A 275 12.38 -17.12 -5.08
C VAL A 275 11.36 -18.20 -4.76
N VAL A 276 10.85 -18.86 -5.80
CA VAL A 276 9.68 -19.73 -5.69
C VAL A 276 9.97 -21.14 -6.23
N ALA A 277 9.95 -22.13 -5.35
CA ALA A 277 10.09 -23.52 -5.72
C ALA A 277 8.73 -24.22 -5.86
N GLU A 278 8.64 -25.28 -6.66
CA GLU A 278 7.44 -26.10 -6.72
C GLU A 278 7.38 -27.09 -5.54
N ASN A 279 8.41 -27.91 -5.38
CA ASN A 279 8.46 -29.07 -4.49
C ASN A 279 9.43 -28.91 -3.31
N GLY A 280 10.05 -27.74 -3.13
CA GLY A 280 10.76 -27.41 -1.89
C GLY A 280 11.80 -26.31 -2.05
N LEU A 281 11.92 -25.47 -1.03
CA LEU A 281 12.92 -24.41 -0.94
C LEU A 281 13.77 -24.61 0.32
N ARG A 282 15.09 -24.54 0.18
CA ARG A 282 16.04 -24.54 1.29
C ARG A 282 17.02 -23.37 1.16
N ILE A 283 17.11 -22.53 2.19
CA ILE A 283 18.15 -21.51 2.33
C ILE A 283 18.96 -21.81 3.58
N GLN A 284 20.29 -21.83 3.45
CA GLN A 284 21.21 -22.01 4.56
C GLN A 284 22.37 -21.02 4.46
N ALA A 285 22.61 -20.26 5.52
CA ALA A 285 23.62 -19.19 5.56
C ALA A 285 24.00 -18.81 6.99
N LYS A 286 24.97 -17.91 7.15
CA LYS A 286 25.28 -17.28 8.43
C LYS A 286 24.14 -16.35 8.89
N ASN A 287 23.72 -15.45 8.02
CA ASN A 287 22.52 -14.63 8.20
C ASN A 287 21.64 -14.74 6.95
N ILE A 288 20.33 -14.65 7.15
CA ILE A 288 19.35 -14.63 6.07
C ILE A 288 18.51 -13.36 6.20
N ASP A 289 18.52 -12.53 5.16
CA ASP A 289 17.74 -11.29 5.07
C ASP A 289 16.75 -11.38 3.90
N ILE A 290 15.44 -11.35 4.19
CA ILE A 290 14.36 -11.32 3.20
C ILE A 290 13.64 -9.98 3.32
N LYS A 291 14.00 -9.02 2.47
CA LYS A 291 13.66 -7.61 2.67
C LYS A 291 13.03 -6.94 1.46
N GLU A 292 12.45 -5.78 1.71
CA GLU A 292 11.91 -4.89 0.71
C GLU A 292 12.99 -4.05 -0.01
N ALA A 293 12.63 -3.53 -1.18
CA ALA A 293 13.27 -2.36 -1.78
C ALA A 293 12.38 -1.12 -1.60
N GLU A 294 12.98 0.04 -1.39
CA GLU A 294 12.24 1.30 -1.32
C GLU A 294 12.00 1.85 -2.75
N ASN A 295 10.73 2.07 -3.07
CA ASN A 295 10.28 2.72 -4.31
C ASN A 295 9.95 4.18 -4.03
N ARG A 296 10.35 5.08 -4.93
CA ARG A 296 10.05 6.52 -4.81
C ARG A 296 9.22 7.00 -5.99
N VAL A 297 8.08 7.62 -5.69
CA VAL A 297 7.18 8.25 -6.66
C VAL A 297 6.98 9.71 -6.29
N TYR A 298 7.45 10.62 -7.15
CA TYR A 298 7.22 12.05 -7.03
C TYR A 298 6.43 12.57 -8.22
N SER A 299 5.44 13.44 -7.98
CA SER A 299 4.64 14.12 -9.01
C SER A 299 4.31 15.54 -8.58
N GLU A 300 4.34 16.48 -9.52
CA GLU A 300 3.92 17.87 -9.37
C GLU A 300 3.02 18.26 -10.56
N ASP A 301 1.86 18.81 -10.25
CA ASP A 301 0.86 19.25 -11.22
C ASP A 301 0.52 20.72 -11.02
N PHE A 302 0.60 21.48 -12.12
CA PHE A 302 0.21 22.89 -12.17
C PHE A 302 -0.87 23.11 -13.23
N TYR A 303 -1.98 23.69 -12.82
CA TYR A 303 -3.07 24.11 -13.69
C TYR A 303 -3.34 25.60 -13.53
N SER A 304 -3.44 26.33 -14.64
CA SER A 304 -3.87 27.73 -14.63
C SER A 304 -4.75 28.06 -15.83
N LYS A 305 -5.98 28.52 -15.55
CA LYS A 305 -6.96 28.93 -16.56
C LYS A 305 -7.28 30.40 -16.40
N LYS A 306 -7.01 31.19 -17.44
CA LYS A 306 -7.33 32.62 -17.50
C LYS A 306 -8.33 32.89 -18.61
N LYS A 307 -9.50 33.40 -18.26
CA LYS A 307 -10.50 33.89 -19.21
C LYS A 307 -10.55 35.41 -19.16
N SER A 308 -10.77 36.06 -20.30
CA SER A 308 -10.90 37.51 -20.40
C SER A 308 -11.85 37.88 -21.54
N GLY A 309 -12.61 38.97 -21.38
CA GLY A 309 -13.61 39.42 -22.36
C GLY A 309 -15.02 39.04 -21.93
N LEU A 310 -15.88 38.75 -22.90
CA LEU A 310 -17.24 38.29 -22.64
C LEU A 310 -17.21 36.86 -22.04
N LEU A 311 -17.74 36.66 -20.84
CA LEU A 311 -17.88 35.38 -20.17
C LEU A 311 -19.35 34.99 -20.24
N SER A 312 -19.67 33.88 -20.90
CA SER A 312 -21.04 33.34 -20.99
C SER A 312 -21.28 32.33 -19.87
N GLY A 313 -22.26 32.61 -19.02
CA GLY A 313 -22.79 31.68 -18.02
C GLY A 313 -24.24 32.09 -17.69
N GLY A 314 -25.22 31.25 -18.06
CA GLY A 314 -26.64 31.56 -17.88
C GLY A 314 -27.14 32.79 -18.65
N LEU A 315 -28.26 33.37 -18.20
CA LEU A 315 -29.03 34.47 -18.84
C LEU A 315 -28.34 35.86 -18.83
N GLY A 316 -27.01 35.95 -18.75
CA GLY A 316 -26.28 37.21 -18.66
C GLY A 316 -24.94 37.26 -19.42
N VAL A 317 -24.63 38.43 -19.99
CA VAL A 317 -23.39 38.77 -20.70
C VAL A 317 -22.44 39.47 -19.72
N THR A 318 -21.35 38.82 -19.31
CA THR A 318 -20.38 39.40 -18.35
C THR A 318 -19.09 39.83 -19.04
N PHE A 319 -18.62 41.06 -18.87
CA PHE A 319 -17.26 41.45 -19.27
C PHE A 319 -16.32 41.44 -18.06
N GLY A 320 -15.24 40.65 -18.11
CA GLY A 320 -14.34 40.55 -16.97
C GLY A 320 -13.06 39.76 -17.22
N ARG A 321 -12.27 39.60 -16.15
CA ARG A 321 -11.09 38.72 -16.10
C ARG A 321 -11.27 37.71 -14.98
N GLN A 322 -11.07 36.44 -15.28
CA GLN A 322 -11.12 35.34 -14.32
C GLN A 322 -9.83 34.54 -14.44
N LYS A 323 -9.17 34.25 -13.31
CA LYS A 323 -7.99 33.40 -13.22
C LYS A 323 -8.22 32.35 -12.13
N GLN A 324 -8.03 31.09 -12.48
CA GLN A 324 -8.04 29.97 -11.56
C GLN A 324 -6.69 29.26 -11.66
N THR A 325 -6.04 29.01 -10.51
CA THR A 325 -4.80 28.25 -10.40
C THR A 325 -4.99 27.09 -9.42
N ALA A 326 -4.50 25.90 -9.77
CA ALA A 326 -4.35 24.77 -8.86
C ALA A 326 -2.91 24.24 -8.96
N GLU A 327 -2.29 24.00 -7.81
CA GLU A 327 -0.93 23.46 -7.64
C GLU A 327 -1.06 22.24 -6.73
N ALA A 328 -0.45 21.11 -7.09
CA ALA A 328 -0.40 19.93 -6.25
C ALA A 328 0.96 19.24 -6.41
N ASP A 329 1.62 18.87 -5.31
CA ASP A 329 2.80 18.03 -5.33
C ASP A 329 2.63 16.87 -4.35
N GLN A 330 3.18 15.72 -4.70
CA GLN A 330 3.08 14.47 -3.95
C GLN A 330 4.40 13.71 -4.00
N THR A 331 4.85 13.23 -2.85
CA THR A 331 5.95 12.27 -2.73
C THR A 331 5.46 11.03 -1.98
N LYS A 332 5.72 9.84 -2.51
CA LYS A 332 5.42 8.55 -1.86
C LYS A 332 6.67 7.66 -1.87
N TYR A 333 6.97 7.08 -0.71
CA TYR A 333 7.93 5.99 -0.53
C TYR A 333 7.13 4.74 -0.16
N TYR A 334 7.35 3.63 -0.84
CA TYR A 334 6.68 2.38 -0.50
C TYR A 334 7.58 1.16 -0.66
N ALA A 335 7.31 0.14 0.14
CA ALA A 335 8.05 -1.12 0.17
C ALA A 335 7.66 -2.05 -0.99
N GLY A 336 8.62 -2.39 -1.85
CA GLY A 336 8.56 -3.53 -2.78
C GLY A 336 9.01 -4.80 -2.06
N GLY A 337 8.07 -5.60 -1.56
CA GLY A 337 8.37 -6.79 -0.74
C GLY A 337 8.87 -8.02 -1.50
N SER A 338 9.80 -8.78 -0.91
CA SER A 338 10.23 -10.07 -1.46
C SER A 338 9.17 -11.17 -1.29
N GLN A 339 9.16 -12.14 -2.20
CA GLN A 339 8.33 -13.35 -2.11
C GLN A 339 9.18 -14.61 -2.18
N VAL A 340 9.21 -15.38 -1.09
CA VAL A 340 10.11 -16.52 -0.94
C VAL A 340 9.33 -17.74 -0.47
N GLY A 341 9.37 -18.86 -1.20
CA GLY A 341 8.58 -20.00 -0.77
C GLY A 341 8.51 -21.20 -1.68
N SER A 342 7.59 -22.10 -1.34
CA SER A 342 7.29 -23.32 -2.10
C SER A 342 5.78 -23.58 -2.28
N LEU A 343 5.37 -24.12 -3.42
CA LEU A 343 3.95 -24.36 -3.72
C LEU A 343 3.42 -25.68 -3.13
N LYS A 344 4.20 -26.75 -3.19
CA LYS A 344 3.80 -28.11 -2.80
C LYS A 344 4.67 -28.69 -1.68
N GLY A 345 5.95 -28.31 -1.65
CA GLY A 345 6.92 -28.78 -0.66
C GLY A 345 7.07 -27.86 0.55
N ASN A 346 8.14 -28.05 1.32
CA ASN A 346 8.45 -27.23 2.48
C ASN A 346 9.36 -26.05 2.10
N THR A 347 9.23 -24.96 2.86
CA THR A 347 10.15 -23.82 2.83
C THR A 347 10.98 -23.86 4.10
N THR A 348 12.30 -24.07 3.98
CA THR A 348 13.21 -24.22 5.13
C THR A 348 14.32 -23.18 5.07
N LEU A 349 14.44 -22.39 6.14
CA LEU A 349 15.34 -21.24 6.27
C LEU A 349 16.18 -21.49 7.53
N ILE A 350 17.49 -21.69 7.35
CA ILE A 350 18.43 -21.99 8.44
C ILE A 350 19.53 -20.94 8.44
N ALA A 351 19.43 -19.98 9.35
CA ALA A 351 20.50 -19.03 9.63
C ALA A 351 21.33 -19.54 10.81
N GLU A 352 22.65 -19.39 10.75
CA GLU A 352 23.52 -19.64 11.90
C GLU A 352 23.23 -18.62 13.00
N ASN A 353 23.11 -17.33 12.64
CA ASN A 353 22.99 -16.22 13.58
C ASN A 353 21.60 -15.57 13.48
N HIS A 354 21.36 -14.73 12.46
CA HIS A 354 20.14 -13.93 12.39
C HIS A 354 19.29 -14.27 11.15
N TYR A 355 17.99 -14.39 11.37
CA TYR A 355 16.98 -14.33 10.33
C TYR A 355 16.21 -13.02 10.45
N ASN A 356 16.22 -12.20 9.39
CA ASN A 356 15.47 -10.96 9.32
C ASN A 356 14.50 -10.96 8.13
N GLN A 357 13.27 -10.53 8.38
CA GLN A 357 12.25 -10.37 7.36
C GLN A 357 11.56 -9.01 7.52
N SER A 358 11.46 -8.26 6.43
CA SER A 358 10.80 -6.94 6.42
C SER A 358 9.94 -6.73 5.17
N ALA A 359 8.71 -6.24 5.39
CA ALA A 359 7.63 -6.08 4.40
C ALA A 359 7.61 -7.15 3.28
N SER A 360 7.81 -8.41 3.65
CA SER A 360 8.02 -9.53 2.72
C SER A 360 7.15 -10.72 3.08
N ALA A 361 6.94 -11.62 2.13
CA ALA A 361 6.14 -12.83 2.31
C ALA A 361 6.99 -14.09 2.17
N VAL A 362 7.01 -14.90 3.23
CA VAL A 362 7.59 -16.25 3.23
C VAL A 362 6.47 -17.28 3.31
N SER A 363 6.45 -18.26 2.42
CA SER A 363 5.29 -19.16 2.34
C SER A 363 5.58 -20.59 1.91
N SER A 364 4.73 -21.51 2.36
CA SER A 364 4.55 -22.83 1.78
C SER A 364 3.06 -23.11 1.59
N VAL A 365 2.59 -23.24 0.35
CA VAL A 365 1.12 -23.30 0.09
C VAL A 365 0.51 -24.62 0.56
N LYS A 366 1.24 -25.75 0.47
CA LYS A 366 0.75 -27.07 0.90
C LYS A 366 1.66 -27.81 1.89
N GLY A 367 2.84 -27.26 2.18
CA GLY A 367 3.80 -27.85 3.11
C GLY A 367 4.03 -26.94 4.32
N ASP A 368 5.14 -27.18 4.99
CA ASP A 368 5.56 -26.47 6.19
C ASP A 368 6.50 -25.31 5.87
N VAL A 369 6.48 -24.28 6.72
CA VAL A 369 7.54 -23.26 6.78
C VAL A 369 8.35 -23.51 8.06
N ASN A 370 9.66 -23.65 7.92
CA ASN A 370 10.60 -23.89 9.02
C ASN A 370 11.67 -22.79 9.02
N ILE A 371 11.75 -22.01 10.10
CA ILE A 371 12.76 -20.98 10.32
C ILE A 371 13.56 -21.36 11.57
N LEU A 372 14.88 -21.47 11.43
CA LEU A 372 15.82 -21.73 12.52
C LEU A 372 16.93 -20.67 12.48
N ALA A 373 17.18 -20.01 13.61
CA ALA A 373 18.26 -19.05 13.79
C ALA A 373 18.67 -18.96 15.27
N GLU A 374 19.75 -18.26 15.59
CA GLU A 374 19.98 -17.79 16.97
C GLU A 374 18.93 -16.73 17.32
N GLN A 375 18.66 -15.77 16.43
CA GLN A 375 17.65 -14.72 16.59
C GLN A 375 16.77 -14.57 15.34
N VAL A 376 15.48 -14.35 15.55
CA VAL A 376 14.48 -14.16 14.48
C VAL A 376 13.78 -12.81 14.62
N ASN A 377 13.79 -12.00 13.56
CA ASN A 377 13.06 -10.74 13.48
C ASN A 377 12.15 -10.74 12.23
N ILE A 378 10.85 -10.57 12.42
CA ILE A 378 9.84 -10.46 11.35
C ILE A 378 9.04 -9.18 11.58
N GLN A 379 9.16 -8.21 10.69
CA GLN A 379 8.62 -6.88 10.93
C GLN A 379 7.98 -6.22 9.71
N ALA A 380 7.04 -5.31 9.94
CA ALA A 380 6.56 -4.39 8.92
C ALA A 380 7.63 -3.35 8.53
N ALA A 381 7.53 -2.80 7.32
CA ALA A 381 8.26 -1.60 6.90
C ALA A 381 7.35 -0.37 6.89
N ASP A 382 7.92 0.84 6.86
CA ASP A 382 7.17 2.09 6.84
C ASP A 382 7.01 2.63 5.41
N ASP A 383 5.80 2.61 4.87
CA ASP A 383 5.42 3.36 3.67
C ASP A 383 5.15 4.82 4.04
N LYS A 384 5.84 5.77 3.41
CA LYS A 384 5.74 7.21 3.75
C LYS A 384 5.11 8.00 2.62
N TYR A 385 4.35 9.04 2.96
CA TYR A 385 3.81 9.95 1.95
C TYR A 385 3.77 11.40 2.44
N GLU A 386 3.84 12.30 1.48
CA GLU A 386 3.64 13.74 1.66
C GLU A 386 2.85 14.27 0.46
N THR A 387 1.91 15.19 0.71
CA THR A 387 1.14 15.86 -0.34
C THR A 387 0.89 17.30 0.04
N ASN A 388 1.18 18.23 -0.87
CA ASN A 388 0.87 19.63 -0.75
C ASN A 388 -0.11 20.01 -1.86
N THR A 389 -1.15 20.77 -1.51
CA THR A 389 -2.11 21.29 -2.48
C THR A 389 -2.33 22.77 -2.23
N LYS A 390 -2.47 23.55 -3.31
CA LYS A 390 -2.76 24.98 -3.25
C LYS A 390 -3.70 25.37 -4.38
N GLN A 391 -4.84 25.95 -4.02
CA GLN A 391 -5.81 26.46 -4.97
C GLN A 391 -5.94 27.97 -4.81
N THR A 392 -5.89 28.70 -5.93
CA THR A 392 -6.08 30.16 -5.95
C THR A 392 -7.13 30.53 -6.99
N PHE A 393 -8.09 31.36 -6.59
CA PHE A 393 -9.12 31.92 -7.47
C PHE A 393 -9.06 33.44 -7.42
N GLU A 394 -9.02 34.09 -8.58
CA GLU A 394 -9.02 35.55 -8.74
C GLU A 394 -10.04 35.96 -9.81
N GLN A 395 -11.01 36.79 -9.45
CA GLN A 395 -12.03 37.28 -10.37
C GLN A 395 -12.16 38.80 -10.30
N LYS A 396 -12.31 39.43 -11.47
CA LYS A 396 -12.61 40.86 -11.67
C LYS A 396 -13.77 40.97 -12.67
N GLY A 397 -14.98 41.27 -12.22
CA GLY A 397 -16.18 41.34 -13.08
C GLY A 397 -17.47 40.88 -12.37
N LEU A 398 -18.54 40.61 -13.12
CA LEU A 398 -19.80 40.07 -12.59
C LEU A 398 -19.60 38.66 -12.00
N THR A 399 -20.19 38.38 -10.83
CA THR A 399 -19.98 37.12 -10.08
C THR A 399 -21.12 36.13 -10.33
N LEU A 400 -20.78 34.90 -10.76
CA LEU A 400 -21.64 33.72 -10.78
C LEU A 400 -20.90 32.61 -10.00
N ALA A 401 -21.60 31.86 -9.15
CA ALA A 401 -21.02 30.78 -8.34
C ALA A 401 -20.43 29.67 -9.23
N ILE A 402 -19.26 29.15 -8.87
CA ILE A 402 -18.56 28.10 -9.62
C ILE A 402 -18.16 26.98 -8.66
N THR A 403 -18.69 25.79 -8.92
CA THR A 403 -18.21 24.50 -8.42
C THR A 403 -17.04 24.06 -9.31
N SER A 404 -15.89 23.73 -8.73
CA SER A 404 -14.66 23.39 -9.49
C SER A 404 -14.47 21.85 -9.57
N PRO A 405 -14.52 21.22 -10.75
CA PRO A 405 -14.49 19.76 -10.92
C PRO A 405 -13.07 19.16 -11.01
N ILE A 406 -12.13 19.51 -10.12
CA ILE A 406 -10.71 19.07 -10.23
C ILE A 406 -10.26 18.14 -9.10
N LEU A 407 -11.13 17.80 -8.14
CA LEU A 407 -10.74 16.91 -7.04
C LEU A 407 -10.55 15.44 -7.48
N SER A 408 -11.13 15.03 -8.61
CA SER A 408 -11.12 13.64 -9.08
C SER A 408 -9.78 13.16 -9.67
N ALA A 409 -8.90 14.05 -10.13
CA ALA A 409 -7.60 13.65 -10.71
C ALA A 409 -6.57 13.19 -9.66
N LEU A 410 -6.69 13.65 -8.40
CA LEU A 410 -5.79 13.27 -7.31
C LEU A 410 -6.10 11.86 -6.76
N GLN A 411 -7.35 11.41 -6.87
CA GLN A 411 -7.76 10.06 -6.44
C GLN A 411 -7.28 8.94 -7.40
N ALA A 412 -7.03 9.28 -8.67
CA ALA A 412 -6.59 8.31 -9.68
C ALA A 412 -5.15 7.80 -9.44
N VAL A 413 -4.25 8.62 -8.90
CA VAL A 413 -2.85 8.24 -8.64
C VAL A 413 -2.71 7.45 -7.34
N GLN A 414 -3.51 7.74 -6.31
CA GLN A 414 -3.57 6.91 -5.09
C GLN A 414 -4.05 5.48 -5.38
N SER A 415 -4.84 5.29 -6.44
CA SER A 415 -5.42 4.00 -6.82
C SER A 415 -4.51 3.14 -7.71
N ALA A 416 -3.54 3.75 -8.41
CA ALA A 416 -2.67 3.08 -9.38
C ALA A 416 -1.42 2.40 -8.75
N VAL A 417 -1.24 2.51 -7.42
CA VAL A 417 -0.15 1.85 -6.68
C VAL A 417 -0.74 1.06 -5.52
N LYS A 418 -1.76 0.24 -5.81
CA LYS A 418 -2.30 -0.73 -4.85
C LYS A 418 -1.42 -1.98 -4.88
N SER A 419 -1.05 -2.46 -3.69
CA SER A 419 -0.33 -3.73 -3.43
C SER A 419 -0.98 -4.98 -4.06
N GLY A 420 -2.19 -4.86 -4.64
CA GLY A 420 -2.90 -5.94 -5.35
C GLY A 420 -2.40 -6.25 -6.77
N GLU A 421 -1.46 -5.49 -7.34
CA GLU A 421 -0.98 -5.70 -8.71
C GLU A 421 0.08 -6.81 -8.87
N LYS A 422 0.50 -7.53 -7.81
CA LYS A 422 1.50 -8.60 -7.96
C LYS A 422 0.95 -9.87 -8.66
N VAL A 423 -0.36 -10.05 -8.75
CA VAL A 423 -0.96 -11.23 -9.40
C VAL A 423 -1.01 -11.03 -10.93
N GLY A 424 -0.18 -11.77 -11.66
CA GLY A 424 -0.21 -11.82 -13.14
C GLY A 424 0.81 -10.94 -13.85
N ASN A 425 1.63 -10.17 -13.11
CA ASN A 425 2.67 -9.31 -13.69
C ASN A 425 4.04 -10.01 -13.85
N SER A 426 4.24 -11.21 -13.28
CA SER A 426 5.46 -12.00 -13.51
C SER A 426 5.35 -12.83 -14.80
N LYS A 427 6.49 -13.03 -15.47
CA LYS A 427 6.61 -13.97 -16.61
C LYS A 427 6.59 -15.45 -16.19
N ASN A 428 6.64 -15.74 -14.88
CA ASN A 428 6.74 -17.10 -14.34
C ASN A 428 5.42 -17.53 -13.68
N ASP A 429 4.80 -18.60 -14.18
CA ASP A 429 3.51 -19.11 -13.68
C ASP A 429 3.54 -19.50 -12.20
N ARG A 430 4.65 -20.08 -11.71
CA ARG A 430 4.82 -20.46 -10.30
C ARG A 430 4.83 -19.25 -9.37
N VAL A 431 5.44 -18.15 -9.79
CA VAL A 431 5.47 -16.88 -9.05
C VAL A 431 4.06 -16.29 -8.99
N ASN A 432 3.35 -16.23 -10.13
CA ASN A 432 1.97 -15.77 -10.18
C ASN A 432 1.04 -16.63 -9.30
N ALA A 433 1.23 -17.95 -9.29
CA ALA A 433 0.48 -18.87 -8.44
C ALA A 433 0.76 -18.63 -6.94
N MET A 434 2.03 -18.39 -6.56
CA MET A 434 2.39 -18.06 -5.18
C MET A 434 1.80 -16.71 -4.75
N ALA A 435 1.85 -15.69 -5.61
CA ALA A 435 1.22 -14.39 -5.35
C ALA A 435 -0.29 -14.53 -5.12
N ALA A 436 -0.98 -15.27 -5.98
CA ALA A 436 -2.41 -15.55 -5.79
C ALA A 436 -2.69 -16.32 -4.49
N ALA A 437 -1.83 -17.29 -4.12
CA ALA A 437 -1.96 -18.03 -2.88
C ALA A 437 -1.77 -17.13 -1.64
N ASN A 438 -0.79 -16.23 -1.65
CA ASN A 438 -0.58 -15.27 -0.56
C ASN A 438 -1.79 -14.33 -0.39
N VAL A 439 -2.33 -13.80 -1.49
CA VAL A 439 -3.55 -12.97 -1.47
C VAL A 439 -4.76 -13.76 -0.94
N ALA A 440 -4.91 -15.03 -1.32
CA ALA A 440 -5.98 -15.88 -0.82
C ALA A 440 -5.85 -16.14 0.69
N MET A 441 -4.63 -16.33 1.19
CA MET A 441 -4.36 -16.48 2.62
C MET A 441 -4.67 -15.19 3.40
N ASP A 442 -4.36 -14.02 2.83
CA ASP A 442 -4.71 -12.72 3.42
C ASP A 442 -6.23 -12.50 3.46
N ALA A 443 -6.93 -12.79 2.37
CA ALA A 443 -8.39 -12.68 2.31
C ALA A 443 -9.09 -13.63 3.30
N TYR A 444 -8.52 -14.83 3.49
CA TYR A 444 -9.00 -15.77 4.50
C TYR A 444 -8.80 -15.24 5.93
N ARG A 445 -7.66 -14.58 6.20
CA ARG A 445 -7.36 -13.99 7.51
C ARG A 445 -8.20 -12.76 7.81
N ALA A 446 -8.41 -11.91 6.80
CA ALA A 446 -9.04 -10.60 6.97
C ALA A 446 -10.58 -10.63 7.00
N GLY A 447 -11.24 -11.76 6.75
CA GLY A 447 -12.71 -11.85 6.75
C GLY A 447 -13.39 -10.81 5.85
N GLN A 448 -13.41 -11.03 4.52
CA GLN A 448 -14.15 -10.25 3.51
C GLN A 448 -14.27 -8.72 3.72
N ALA A 449 -13.19 -7.99 4.02
CA ALA A 449 -13.22 -6.52 4.06
C ALA A 449 -12.65 -5.82 2.80
N VAL A 450 -12.12 -6.56 1.81
CA VAL A 450 -11.30 -5.96 0.72
C VAL A 450 -12.12 -5.58 -0.55
N GLY A 451 -13.40 -5.93 -0.64
CA GLY A 451 -14.20 -5.76 -1.87
C GLY A 451 -14.98 -4.43 -2.03
N GLN A 452 -15.15 -3.64 -0.98
CA GLN A 452 -16.17 -2.56 -0.98
C GLN A 452 -15.63 -1.17 -1.34
N ALA A 453 -14.32 -0.94 -1.28
CA ALA A 453 -13.72 0.36 -1.59
C ALA A 453 -13.76 0.73 -3.09
N GLY A 454 -13.88 -0.26 -3.99
CA GLY A 454 -13.92 -0.04 -5.44
C GLY A 454 -15.27 0.45 -5.98
N LYS A 455 -16.39 0.10 -5.33
CA LYS A 455 -17.75 0.45 -5.79
C LYS A 455 -18.25 1.81 -5.29
N ALA A 456 -17.81 2.27 -4.11
CA ALA A 456 -18.23 3.55 -3.54
C ALA A 456 -17.77 4.78 -4.36
N ILE A 457 -16.69 4.64 -5.14
CA ILE A 457 -16.19 5.69 -6.04
C ILE A 457 -17.03 5.76 -7.33
N GLN A 458 -17.63 4.66 -7.75
CA GLN A 458 -18.42 4.59 -8.98
C GLN A 458 -19.85 5.10 -8.79
N ASP A 459 -20.43 4.88 -7.61
CA ASP A 459 -21.77 5.40 -7.25
C ASP A 459 -21.77 6.91 -6.94
N ALA A 460 -20.61 7.50 -6.65
CA ALA A 460 -20.45 8.94 -6.43
C ALA A 460 -20.43 9.78 -7.73
N MET A 461 -20.51 9.15 -8.91
CA MET A 461 -20.50 9.83 -10.22
C MET A 461 -21.73 9.52 -11.11
N GLY A 462 -22.93 9.43 -10.51
CA GLY A 462 -24.21 9.37 -11.23
C GLY A 462 -24.86 10.75 -11.44
N GLU A 463 -25.34 11.02 -12.66
CA GLU A 463 -25.87 12.30 -13.16
C GLU A 463 -27.28 12.70 -12.65
N GLY A 464 -27.53 14.02 -12.62
CA GLY A 464 -28.85 14.68 -12.70
C GLY A 464 -29.32 15.31 -11.38
N GLY A 465 -29.85 16.54 -11.29
CA GLY A 465 -30.18 17.62 -12.20
C GLY A 465 -30.74 18.77 -11.32
N VAL A 466 -30.39 20.03 -11.56
CA VAL A 466 -30.88 21.15 -10.74
C VAL A 466 -31.54 22.19 -11.63
N ASP A 467 -32.86 22.26 -11.51
CA ASP A 467 -33.75 23.16 -12.21
C ASP A 467 -33.59 24.59 -11.67
N SER A 468 -33.34 25.54 -12.57
CA SER A 468 -32.90 26.90 -12.24
C SER A 468 -34.07 27.88 -12.22
N VAL A 469 -34.38 28.46 -11.06
CA VAL A 469 -35.23 29.66 -10.94
C VAL A 469 -34.35 30.91 -10.98
N VAL A 470 -34.71 31.84 -11.87
CA VAL A 470 -33.89 32.96 -12.35
C VAL A 470 -34.08 34.21 -11.48
N GLY A 471 -32.97 34.80 -11.02
CA GLY A 471 -32.90 36.17 -10.51
C GLY A 471 -31.59 36.83 -10.94
N VAL A 472 -31.65 37.90 -11.74
CA VAL A 472 -30.47 38.60 -12.28
C VAL A 472 -30.04 39.73 -11.33
N GLN A 473 -28.81 39.65 -10.80
CA GLN A 473 -28.15 40.75 -10.07
C GLN A 473 -26.87 41.15 -10.82
N LEU A 474 -26.67 42.45 -11.04
CA LEU A 474 -25.50 43.04 -11.71
C LEU A 474 -24.55 43.68 -10.69
N THR A 475 -23.52 42.96 -10.25
CA THR A 475 -22.52 43.44 -9.27
C THR A 475 -21.09 43.35 -9.83
N TYR A 476 -20.34 44.46 -9.84
CA TYR A 476 -18.92 44.49 -10.24
C TYR A 476 -18.03 44.37 -9.00
N GLY A 477 -17.13 43.36 -8.96
CA GLY A 477 -16.26 43.13 -7.80
C GLY A 477 -14.90 42.54 -8.13
N GLN A 478 -13.94 42.73 -7.22
CA GLN A 478 -12.65 42.03 -7.21
C GLN A 478 -12.64 41.04 -6.05
N GLN A 479 -12.44 39.75 -6.33
CA GLN A 479 -12.39 38.69 -5.32
C GLN A 479 -11.15 37.83 -5.49
N LYS A 480 -10.48 37.50 -4.38
CA LYS A 480 -9.39 36.54 -4.29
C LYS A 480 -9.65 35.51 -3.19
N SER A 481 -9.48 34.24 -3.50
CA SER A 481 -9.51 33.12 -2.55
C SER A 481 -8.26 32.27 -2.71
N GLU A 482 -7.65 31.83 -1.61
CA GLU A 482 -6.51 30.94 -1.55
C GLU A 482 -6.76 29.86 -0.49
N SER A 483 -6.60 28.59 -0.88
CA SER A 483 -6.67 27.43 -0.01
C SER A 483 -5.36 26.65 -0.11
N ARG A 484 -4.81 26.19 1.01
CA ARG A 484 -3.63 25.32 1.07
C ARG A 484 -3.88 24.16 2.01
N THR A 485 -3.50 22.95 1.60
CA THR A 485 -3.50 21.76 2.47
C THR A 485 -2.18 21.03 2.31
N HIS A 486 -1.60 20.60 3.44
CA HIS A 486 -0.41 19.78 3.52
C HIS A 486 -0.75 18.54 4.35
N THR A 487 -0.45 17.37 3.83
CA THR A 487 -0.66 16.08 4.52
C THR A 487 0.61 15.26 4.47
N GLU A 488 0.99 14.64 5.58
CA GLU A 488 2.13 13.70 5.67
C GLU A 488 1.77 12.50 6.55
N GLY A 489 2.41 11.35 6.35
CA GLY A 489 2.15 10.18 7.18
C GLY A 489 3.03 8.97 6.89
N LYS A 490 2.89 7.95 7.75
CA LYS A 490 3.49 6.62 7.62
C LYS A 490 2.44 5.52 7.77
N ILE A 491 2.51 4.50 6.93
CA ILE A 491 1.62 3.33 6.91
C ILE A 491 2.51 2.09 7.03
N ALA A 492 2.18 1.16 7.92
CA ALA A 492 2.92 -0.10 8.05
C ALA A 492 2.61 -1.07 6.90
N ALA A 493 3.62 -1.45 6.13
CA ALA A 493 3.59 -2.53 5.14
C ALA A 493 3.94 -3.85 5.83
N THR A 494 2.98 -4.74 6.00
CA THR A 494 3.10 -5.94 6.85
C THR A 494 4.02 -7.01 6.27
N SER A 495 4.67 -7.78 7.15
CA SER A 495 5.35 -9.02 6.78
C SER A 495 4.46 -10.24 7.00
N GLN A 496 4.70 -11.31 6.25
CA GLN A 496 3.88 -12.53 6.31
C GLN A 496 4.71 -13.82 6.35
N VAL A 497 4.27 -14.78 7.18
CA VAL A 497 4.78 -16.16 7.17
C VAL A 497 3.61 -17.15 7.15
N ASN A 498 3.42 -17.84 6.02
CA ASN A 498 2.19 -18.58 5.74
C ASN A 498 2.48 -20.04 5.38
N ALA A 499 1.81 -21.00 6.03
CA ALA A 499 1.91 -22.42 5.69
C ALA A 499 0.53 -23.07 5.53
N GLY A 500 0.35 -23.87 4.47
CA GLY A 500 -0.76 -24.83 4.38
C GLY A 500 -0.61 -25.98 5.36
N GLY A 501 0.63 -26.33 5.70
CA GLY A 501 1.00 -27.17 6.84
C GLY A 501 1.30 -26.33 8.08
N LYS A 502 2.41 -26.63 8.76
CA LYS A 502 2.84 -25.97 9.98
C LYS A 502 3.79 -24.80 9.70
N VAL A 503 3.72 -23.77 10.54
CA VAL A 503 4.80 -22.79 10.68
C VAL A 503 5.58 -23.14 11.94
N ASN A 504 6.88 -23.36 11.82
CA ASN A 504 7.81 -23.59 12.93
C ASN A 504 8.89 -22.52 12.90
N ILE A 505 8.99 -21.70 13.95
CA ILE A 505 10.01 -20.66 14.12
C ILE A 505 10.75 -20.95 15.41
N VAL A 506 12.06 -21.15 15.30
CA VAL A 506 12.92 -21.54 16.42
C VAL A 506 14.12 -20.59 16.50
N ALA A 507 14.26 -19.91 17.64
CA ALA A 507 15.40 -19.08 18.02
C ALA A 507 16.19 -19.79 19.14
N THR A 508 17.34 -20.40 18.83
CA THR A 508 18.11 -21.19 19.81
C THR A 508 19.60 -21.14 19.54
N GLY A 509 20.41 -21.40 20.58
CA GLY A 509 21.87 -21.52 20.45
C GLY A 509 22.67 -20.34 21.01
N ALA A 510 22.04 -19.18 21.22
CA ALA A 510 22.68 -17.97 21.78
C ALA A 510 22.23 -17.63 23.22
N GLY A 511 21.46 -18.51 23.88
CA GLY A 511 21.03 -18.30 25.26
C GLY A 511 20.13 -17.07 25.39
N LYS A 512 20.58 -16.03 26.10
CA LYS A 512 19.77 -14.80 26.31
C LYS A 512 19.56 -13.96 25.06
N ASP A 513 20.41 -14.11 24.06
CA ASP A 513 20.26 -13.40 22.79
C ASP A 513 19.32 -14.14 21.82
N SER A 514 18.86 -15.34 22.19
CA SER A 514 17.97 -16.16 21.36
C SER A 514 16.50 -15.76 21.50
N ASN A 515 16.13 -14.73 20.74
CA ASN A 515 14.83 -14.07 20.80
C ASN A 515 14.05 -14.18 19.48
N ILE A 516 12.72 -14.16 19.57
CA ILE A 516 11.81 -13.99 18.43
C ILE A 516 11.09 -12.64 18.56
N HIS A 517 11.23 -11.77 17.57
CA HIS A 517 10.49 -10.50 17.47
C HIS A 517 9.57 -10.51 16.25
N ILE A 518 8.28 -10.28 16.48
CA ILE A 518 7.24 -10.18 15.46
C ILE A 518 6.58 -8.80 15.62
N LYS A 519 6.57 -7.98 14.57
CA LYS A 519 6.06 -6.60 14.62
C LYS A 519 5.21 -6.24 13.40
N GLY A 520 3.96 -5.84 13.59
CA GLY A 520 2.99 -5.57 12.51
C GLY A 520 2.98 -6.66 11.43
N SER A 521 2.97 -7.92 11.83
CA SER A 521 3.19 -9.05 10.92
C SER A 521 2.21 -10.19 11.17
N ASP A 522 1.88 -10.94 10.11
CA ASP A 522 0.92 -12.03 10.15
C ASP A 522 1.60 -13.39 9.93
N ILE A 523 1.47 -14.28 10.90
CA ILE A 523 2.08 -15.61 10.89
C ILE A 523 1.00 -16.66 11.09
N SER A 524 0.78 -17.57 10.13
CA SER A 524 -0.19 -18.65 10.31
C SER A 524 0.14 -19.92 9.53
N GLY A 525 0.15 -21.04 10.23
CA GLY A 525 0.16 -22.38 9.66
C GLY A 525 -1.20 -23.04 9.84
N LYS A 526 -1.83 -23.52 8.77
CA LYS A 526 -3.14 -24.20 8.83
C LYS A 526 -3.08 -25.56 9.53
N GLY A 527 -1.90 -26.18 9.57
CA GLY A 527 -1.59 -27.39 10.35
C GLY A 527 -1.06 -27.11 11.75
N GLY A 528 -0.90 -25.83 12.13
CA GLY A 528 -0.42 -25.36 13.43
C GLY A 528 0.72 -24.35 13.33
N THR A 529 0.88 -23.53 14.36
CA THR A 529 1.95 -22.52 14.47
C THR A 529 2.75 -22.76 15.74
N ASN A 530 4.07 -22.92 15.64
CA ASN A 530 4.96 -23.16 16.77
C ASN A 530 6.07 -22.11 16.80
N LEU A 531 6.14 -21.36 17.90
CA LEU A 531 7.22 -20.41 18.20
C LEU A 531 8.00 -20.93 19.40
N VAL A 532 9.32 -21.05 19.26
CA VAL A 532 10.21 -21.53 20.33
C VAL A 532 11.43 -20.63 20.42
N ALA A 533 11.69 -20.05 21.58
CA ALA A 533 12.88 -19.24 21.83
C ALA A 533 13.56 -19.66 23.13
N ASP A 534 14.90 -19.73 23.16
CA ASP A 534 15.64 -19.97 24.40
C ASP A 534 15.50 -18.81 25.40
N ASN A 535 15.16 -17.60 24.94
CA ASN A 535 14.87 -16.43 25.76
C ASN A 535 13.48 -15.84 25.42
N ASP A 536 13.39 -14.63 24.86
CA ASP A 536 12.13 -13.88 24.78
C ASP A 536 11.38 -14.09 23.46
N ILE A 537 10.05 -14.03 23.53
CA ILE A 537 9.16 -13.96 22.37
C ILE A 537 8.31 -12.69 22.49
N SER A 538 8.45 -11.77 21.54
CA SER A 538 7.69 -10.52 21.51
C SER A 538 6.86 -10.39 20.22
N VAL A 539 5.55 -10.23 20.38
CA VAL A 539 4.56 -10.04 19.32
C VAL A 539 3.91 -8.68 19.52
N THR A 540 4.21 -7.73 18.62
CA THR A 540 3.98 -6.29 18.82
C THR A 540 3.29 -5.65 17.62
N ALA A 541 2.54 -4.57 17.85
CA ALA A 541 1.95 -3.79 16.76
C ALA A 541 2.99 -2.85 16.11
N ALA A 542 2.78 -2.51 14.83
CA ALA A 542 3.50 -1.45 14.15
C ALA A 542 2.72 -0.13 14.22
N GLU A 543 3.39 0.97 14.51
CA GLU A 543 2.77 2.29 14.64
C GLU A 543 2.64 2.99 13.28
N GLN A 544 1.47 3.53 13.00
CA GLN A 544 1.16 4.41 11.88
C GLN A 544 0.93 5.85 12.36
N SER A 545 1.07 6.82 11.45
CA SER A 545 0.78 8.21 11.77
C SER A 545 0.25 8.97 10.56
N HIS A 546 -0.68 9.89 10.79
CA HIS A 546 -1.19 10.80 9.79
C HIS A 546 -1.26 12.23 10.34
N LYS A 547 -0.85 13.21 9.55
CA LYS A 547 -0.88 14.63 9.91
C LYS A 547 -1.41 15.45 8.75
N GLU A 548 -2.40 16.29 9.05
CA GLU A 548 -3.02 17.22 8.10
C GLU A 548 -2.92 18.65 8.63
N ARG A 549 -2.52 19.59 7.76
CA ARG A 549 -2.49 21.03 8.04
C ARG A 549 -3.14 21.76 6.87
N SER A 550 -4.22 22.48 7.13
CA SER A 550 -4.95 23.26 6.14
C SER A 550 -5.07 24.73 6.54
N THR A 551 -4.99 25.62 5.55
CA THR A 551 -5.21 27.06 5.73
C THR A 551 -6.03 27.62 4.58
N ASN A 552 -6.98 28.51 4.90
CA ASN A 552 -7.83 29.15 3.92
C ASN A 552 -7.80 30.67 4.14
N LYS A 553 -7.71 31.45 3.06
CA LYS A 553 -7.73 32.93 3.06
C LYS A 553 -8.62 33.42 1.92
N SER A 554 -9.53 34.34 2.21
CA SER A 554 -10.35 34.99 1.18
C SER A 554 -10.43 36.49 1.44
N SER A 555 -10.32 37.29 0.38
CA SER A 555 -10.46 38.74 0.43
C SER A 555 -11.19 39.25 -0.80
N GLY A 556 -12.16 40.14 -0.65
CA GLY A 556 -12.87 40.74 -1.77
C GLY A 556 -13.50 42.09 -1.44
N PHE A 557 -13.73 42.87 -2.48
CA PHE A 557 -14.43 44.15 -2.44
C PHE A 557 -15.38 44.23 -3.64
N ASN A 558 -16.64 44.57 -3.40
CA ASN A 558 -17.66 44.73 -4.43
C ASN A 558 -18.37 46.09 -4.32
N ALA A 559 -18.76 46.63 -5.48
CA ALA A 559 -19.55 47.85 -5.60
C ALA A 559 -20.53 47.70 -6.78
N GLY A 560 -21.83 47.87 -6.55
CA GLY A 560 -22.84 47.65 -7.59
C GLY A 560 -24.08 48.53 -7.45
N VAL A 561 -24.78 48.76 -8.56
CA VAL A 561 -26.08 49.44 -8.61
C VAL A 561 -27.13 48.39 -9.00
N ALA A 562 -28.07 48.12 -8.11
CA ALA A 562 -29.15 47.16 -8.34
C ALA A 562 -30.43 47.90 -8.74
N ILE A 563 -31.07 47.48 -9.84
CA ILE A 563 -32.41 47.92 -10.23
C ILE A 563 -33.28 46.67 -10.35
N LYS A 564 -34.32 46.56 -9.51
CA LYS A 564 -35.31 45.47 -9.58
C LYS A 564 -36.55 46.00 -10.28
N VAL A 565 -37.02 45.32 -11.33
CA VAL A 565 -38.28 45.64 -12.02
C VAL A 565 -39.22 44.44 -11.92
N SER A 566 -40.01 44.41 -10.85
CA SER A 566 -41.22 43.57 -10.72
C SER A 566 -42.11 44.21 -9.64
N ASN A 567 -43.27 44.73 -10.04
CA ASN A 567 -44.27 45.45 -9.22
C ASN A 567 -43.72 46.49 -8.21
N GLY A 568 -42.80 47.33 -8.70
CA GLY A 568 -42.22 48.49 -8.01
C GLY A 568 -40.77 48.70 -8.45
N VAL A 569 -40.42 49.89 -8.94
CA VAL A 569 -39.04 50.22 -9.33
C VAL A 569 -38.23 50.54 -8.07
N ALA A 570 -37.25 49.70 -7.74
CA ALA A 570 -36.31 49.96 -6.65
C ALA A 570 -34.88 50.03 -7.18
N ALA A 571 -34.21 51.17 -6.97
CA ALA A 571 -32.79 51.39 -7.28
C ALA A 571 -31.99 51.48 -5.97
N GLY A 572 -30.86 50.77 -5.87
CA GLY A 572 -30.01 50.76 -4.67
C GLY A 572 -28.52 50.64 -4.97
N VAL A 573 -27.68 51.29 -4.15
CA VAL A 573 -26.21 51.18 -4.16
C VAL A 573 -25.79 50.11 -3.15
N THR A 574 -24.94 49.17 -3.59
CA THR A 574 -24.34 48.12 -2.75
C THR A 574 -22.84 48.36 -2.64
N LEU A 575 -22.34 48.42 -1.41
CA LEU A 575 -20.91 48.43 -1.06
C LEU A 575 -20.67 47.27 -0.10
N GLY A 576 -19.75 46.37 -0.43
CA GLY A 576 -19.45 45.21 0.41
C GLY A 576 -17.97 44.84 0.40
N GLY A 577 -17.45 44.54 1.60
CA GLY A 577 -16.10 44.00 1.79
C GLY A 577 -16.18 42.68 2.53
N ASN A 578 -15.43 41.67 2.08
CA ASN A 578 -15.36 40.35 2.72
C ASN A 578 -13.90 39.97 3.02
N TYR A 579 -13.64 39.56 4.27
CA TYR A 579 -12.35 39.04 4.72
C TYR A 579 -12.57 37.74 5.51
N GLY A 580 -11.90 36.67 5.08
CA GLY A 580 -11.99 35.35 5.70
C GLY A 580 -10.61 34.73 5.91
N LYS A 581 -10.38 34.15 7.08
CA LYS A 581 -9.17 33.37 7.41
C LYS A 581 -9.56 32.16 8.26
N GLY A 582 -9.07 30.99 7.91
CA GLY A 582 -9.23 29.77 8.70
C GLY A 582 -8.03 28.85 8.63
N TYR A 583 -7.92 27.95 9.60
CA TYR A 583 -7.01 26.80 9.58
C TYR A 583 -7.69 25.56 10.17
N GLY A 584 -7.25 24.38 9.74
CA GLY A 584 -7.60 23.07 10.31
C GLY A 584 -6.35 22.23 10.45
N ASN A 585 -6.17 21.55 11.58
CA ASN A 585 -4.99 20.77 11.89
C ASN A 585 -5.43 19.42 12.47
N GLY A 586 -5.09 18.31 11.83
CA GLY A 586 -5.31 16.95 12.32
C GLY A 586 -3.98 16.25 12.59
N ASP A 587 -3.90 15.49 13.69
CA ASP A 587 -2.81 14.58 14.00
C ASP A 587 -3.42 13.25 14.47
N GLU A 588 -2.99 12.13 13.90
CA GLU A 588 -3.49 10.79 14.18
C GLU A 588 -2.32 9.80 14.31
N SER A 589 -2.43 8.86 15.26
CA SER A 589 -1.50 7.76 15.52
C SER A 589 -2.33 6.50 15.76
N THR A 590 -2.15 5.51 14.90
CA THR A 590 -2.87 4.23 14.93
C THR A 590 -1.89 3.07 14.96
N TYR A 591 -2.35 1.87 15.29
CA TYR A 591 -1.51 0.67 15.34
C TYR A 591 -2.01 -0.43 14.42
N VAL A 592 -1.09 -1.10 13.72
CA VAL A 592 -1.33 -2.31 12.94
C VAL A 592 -0.86 -3.51 13.77
N ALA A 593 -1.80 -4.33 14.22
CA ALA A 593 -1.53 -5.49 15.04
C ALA A 593 -0.69 -6.55 14.32
N SER A 594 0.05 -7.34 15.10
CA SER A 594 0.54 -8.65 14.62
C SER A 594 -0.48 -9.73 14.94
N HIS A 595 -0.63 -10.69 14.03
CA HIS A 595 -1.46 -11.87 14.25
C HIS A 595 -0.64 -13.14 14.14
N VAL A 596 -0.64 -13.95 15.20
CA VAL A 596 0.09 -15.23 15.21
C VAL A 596 -0.88 -16.37 15.45
N GLY A 597 -0.86 -17.35 14.55
CA GLY A 597 -1.68 -18.55 14.61
C GLY A 597 -2.94 -18.48 13.76
N ASP A 598 -3.66 -19.60 13.70
CA ASP A 598 -4.88 -19.76 12.92
C ASP A 598 -5.99 -20.31 13.82
N ALA A 599 -7.18 -19.72 13.77
CA ALA A 599 -8.31 -20.10 14.62
C ALA A 599 -8.73 -21.58 14.48
N ASN A 600 -8.34 -22.26 13.39
CA ASN A 600 -8.70 -23.67 13.14
C ASN A 600 -7.56 -24.65 13.44
N SER A 601 -6.41 -24.18 13.93
CA SER A 601 -5.25 -25.02 14.23
C SER A 601 -4.61 -24.68 15.57
N GLN A 602 -3.76 -25.56 16.09
CA GLN A 602 -3.08 -25.31 17.36
C GLN A 602 -1.97 -24.28 17.21
N THR A 603 -1.89 -23.35 18.17
CA THR A 603 -0.77 -22.42 18.31
C THR A 603 -0.01 -22.70 19.59
N THR A 604 1.32 -22.85 19.49
CA THR A 604 2.22 -23.14 20.61
C THR A 604 3.28 -22.05 20.70
N ILE A 605 3.45 -21.45 21.88
CA ILE A 605 4.50 -20.48 22.18
C ILE A 605 5.30 -21.00 23.37
N ASN A 606 6.61 -21.18 23.18
CA ASN A 606 7.54 -21.58 24.25
C ASN A 606 8.68 -20.56 24.33
N ALA A 607 8.58 -19.63 25.27
CA ALA A 607 9.65 -18.70 25.61
C ALA A 607 10.42 -19.24 26.83
N GLY A 608 11.74 -19.33 26.72
CA GLY A 608 12.60 -19.64 27.87
C GLY A 608 12.68 -18.47 28.86
N GLY A 609 12.47 -17.25 28.37
CA GLY A 609 12.34 -15.96 29.07
C GLY A 609 10.90 -15.43 29.02
N ASP A 610 10.72 -14.16 28.65
CA ASP A 610 9.44 -13.45 28.67
C ASP A 610 8.64 -13.59 27.36
N ALA A 611 7.31 -13.60 27.48
CA ALA A 611 6.38 -13.51 26.37
C ALA A 611 5.62 -12.16 26.41
N ASN A 612 5.76 -11.35 25.36
CA ASN A 612 5.10 -10.04 25.24
C ASN A 612 4.11 -10.04 24.08
N ILE A 613 2.86 -9.65 24.33
CA ILE A 613 1.78 -9.52 23.32
C ILE A 613 1.22 -8.10 23.42
N ILE A 614 1.74 -7.19 22.59
CA ILE A 614 1.47 -5.74 22.71
C ILE A 614 0.74 -5.23 21.47
N GLY A 615 -0.50 -4.78 21.63
CA GLY A 615 -1.40 -4.38 20.55
C GLY A 615 -1.62 -5.48 19.51
N SER A 616 -1.47 -6.75 19.89
CA SER A 616 -1.37 -7.88 18.97
C SER A 616 -2.11 -9.12 19.48
N GLN A 617 -2.35 -10.09 18.59
CA GLN A 617 -3.21 -11.22 18.88
C GLN A 617 -2.54 -12.57 18.61
N ILE A 618 -2.70 -13.49 19.55
CA ILE A 618 -2.38 -14.91 19.37
C ILE A 618 -3.70 -15.67 19.21
N LYS A 619 -3.84 -16.41 18.12
CA LYS A 619 -5.08 -17.14 17.77
C LYS A 619 -4.80 -18.62 17.62
N GLY A 620 -5.74 -19.46 18.02
CA GLY A 620 -5.60 -20.90 17.83
C GLY A 620 -6.89 -21.64 18.16
N LYS A 621 -7.15 -22.78 17.52
CA LYS A 621 -8.19 -23.71 17.98
C LYS A 621 -7.90 -24.17 19.42
N ARG A 622 -6.61 -24.43 19.67
CA ARG A 622 -5.99 -24.56 20.99
C ARG A 622 -4.78 -23.62 21.06
N VAL A 623 -4.57 -22.98 22.21
CA VAL A 623 -3.35 -22.19 22.45
C VAL A 623 -2.60 -22.78 23.65
N ASN A 624 -1.34 -23.15 23.44
CA ASN A 624 -0.42 -23.55 24.51
C ASN A 624 0.68 -22.49 24.65
N LEU A 625 0.90 -21.95 25.85
CA LEU A 625 1.92 -20.94 26.11
C LEU A 625 2.75 -21.30 27.34
N ASN A 626 4.08 -21.34 27.20
CA ASN A 626 5.04 -21.44 28.29
C ASN A 626 5.97 -20.22 28.29
N ALA A 627 6.16 -19.57 29.45
CA ALA A 627 7.05 -18.42 29.61
C ALA A 627 7.49 -18.21 31.08
N GLU A 628 8.49 -17.37 31.33
CA GLU A 628 8.80 -16.87 32.68
C GLU A 628 7.80 -15.82 33.14
N ASN A 629 7.59 -14.78 32.33
CA ASN A 629 6.53 -13.80 32.49
C ASN A 629 5.71 -13.67 31.22
N LEU A 630 4.44 -13.29 31.36
CA LEU A 630 3.53 -12.99 30.24
C LEU A 630 2.96 -11.59 30.41
N ASN A 631 3.23 -10.71 29.45
CA ASN A 631 2.65 -9.37 29.38
C ASN A 631 1.71 -9.25 28.17
N ILE A 632 0.46 -8.86 28.40
CA ILE A 632 -0.52 -8.57 27.35
C ILE A 632 -1.03 -7.16 27.52
N GLU A 633 -0.79 -6.29 26.55
CA GLU A 633 -1.14 -4.87 26.61
C GLU A 633 -1.82 -4.41 25.33
N SER A 634 -3.04 -3.89 25.43
CA SER A 634 -3.74 -3.25 24.32
C SER A 634 -3.25 -1.82 24.11
N LEU A 635 -3.19 -1.38 22.85
CA LEU A 635 -2.75 -0.02 22.50
C LEU A 635 -3.95 0.84 22.09
N GLN A 636 -3.92 2.13 22.45
CA GLN A 636 -4.94 3.10 22.05
C GLN A 636 -4.50 3.88 20.82
N ASP A 637 -5.36 3.85 19.80
CA ASP A 637 -5.28 4.77 18.68
C ASP A 637 -5.67 6.17 19.16
N LYS A 638 -4.93 7.19 18.71
CA LYS A 638 -5.06 8.58 19.16
C LYS A 638 -5.30 9.49 17.97
N SER A 639 -6.26 10.40 18.11
CA SER A 639 -6.54 11.43 17.11
C SER A 639 -6.81 12.78 17.77
N THR A 640 -6.28 13.85 17.19
CA THR A 640 -6.54 15.23 17.63
C THR A 640 -6.84 16.11 16.43
N TYR A 641 -7.83 17.00 16.58
CA TYR A 641 -8.18 17.99 15.57
C TYR A 641 -8.37 19.37 16.17
N LYS A 642 -7.76 20.39 15.54
CA LYS A 642 -7.85 21.80 15.94
C LYS A 642 -8.18 22.66 14.72
N GLY A 643 -9.40 23.16 14.66
CA GLY A 643 -9.90 24.03 13.61
C GLY A 643 -10.33 25.40 14.15
N LYS A 644 -10.00 26.46 13.41
CA LYS A 644 -10.53 27.81 13.67
C LYS A 644 -10.86 28.48 12.35
N GLN A 645 -12.09 28.93 12.20
CA GLN A 645 -12.52 29.70 11.03
C GLN A 645 -13.09 31.05 11.46
N MET A 646 -12.72 32.10 10.74
CA MET A 646 -13.21 33.45 10.96
C MET A 646 -13.58 34.08 9.62
N ASN A 647 -14.85 34.46 9.44
CA ASN A 647 -15.30 35.24 8.28
C ASN A 647 -15.98 36.53 8.77
N VAL A 648 -15.59 37.66 8.20
CA VAL A 648 -16.16 38.99 8.45
C VAL A 648 -16.70 39.54 7.13
N GLY A 649 -17.91 40.07 7.14
CA GLY A 649 -18.43 40.80 5.98
C GLY A 649 -19.45 41.86 6.38
N GLY A 650 -19.64 42.85 5.51
CA GLY A 650 -20.64 43.89 5.70
C GLY A 650 -21.20 44.40 4.38
N SER A 651 -22.45 44.86 4.42
CA SER A 651 -23.05 45.73 3.41
C SER A 651 -24.18 46.59 4.01
N VAL A 652 -24.26 47.87 3.63
CA VAL A 652 -25.32 48.83 4.02
C VAL A 652 -25.97 49.39 2.74
N THR A 653 -27.31 49.44 2.67
CA THR A 653 -28.06 50.14 1.60
C THR A 653 -29.01 51.17 2.22
N VAL A 654 -28.87 52.44 1.83
CA VAL A 654 -29.71 53.56 2.31
C VAL A 654 -30.60 54.06 1.16
N GLY A 655 -31.91 53.92 1.35
CA GLY A 655 -33.02 54.29 0.45
C GLY A 655 -34.29 53.54 0.86
N VAL A 656 -35.49 54.14 0.75
CA VAL A 656 -36.71 53.77 1.50
C VAL A 656 -37.12 52.29 1.32
N GLY A 657 -36.93 51.48 2.38
CA GLY A 657 -37.38 50.08 2.48
C GLY A 657 -36.50 49.09 3.27
N VAL A 658 -35.39 49.53 3.88
CA VAL A 658 -34.51 48.87 4.89
C VAL A 658 -33.75 47.59 4.44
N ALA A 659 -32.45 47.75 4.16
CA ALA A 659 -31.47 46.66 4.19
C ALA A 659 -30.50 46.85 5.38
N VAL A 660 -30.42 45.85 6.26
CA VAL A 660 -29.42 45.75 7.32
C VAL A 660 -28.55 44.54 7.01
N GLY A 661 -27.31 44.76 6.60
CA GLY A 661 -26.32 43.70 6.45
C GLY A 661 -25.50 43.52 7.72
N GLY A 662 -25.33 42.28 8.13
CA GLY A 662 -24.38 41.85 9.15
C GLY A 662 -23.80 40.51 8.78
N SER A 663 -22.48 40.38 8.82
CA SER A 663 -21.86 39.06 8.88
C SER A 663 -20.68 39.02 9.84
N PHE A 664 -20.79 38.11 10.77
CA PHE A 664 -19.77 37.73 11.71
C PHE A 664 -19.83 36.22 11.87
N ASN A 665 -18.76 35.51 11.51
CA ASN A 665 -18.61 34.08 11.72
C ASN A 665 -17.31 33.80 12.46
N ARG A 666 -17.42 33.13 13.59
CA ARG A 666 -16.29 32.58 14.33
C ARG A 666 -16.64 31.16 14.80
N SER A 667 -16.00 30.17 14.21
CA SER A 667 -16.05 28.77 14.66
C SER A 667 -14.70 28.33 15.21
N LYS A 668 -14.73 27.60 16.30
CA LYS A 668 -13.58 26.85 16.83
C LYS A 668 -14.04 25.42 17.07
N LEU A 669 -13.25 24.46 16.63
CA LEU A 669 -13.45 23.05 16.88
C LEU A 669 -12.17 22.48 17.45
N ASN A 670 -12.24 21.86 18.61
CA ASN A 670 -11.17 21.06 19.19
C ASN A 670 -11.75 19.67 19.46
N ALA A 671 -11.18 18.63 18.87
CA ALA A 671 -11.53 17.25 19.14
C ALA A 671 -10.28 16.48 19.57
N GLU A 672 -10.40 15.61 20.56
CA GLU A 672 -9.36 14.70 21.05
C GLU A 672 -9.99 13.34 21.31
N HIS A 673 -9.37 12.28 20.81
CA HIS A 673 -9.85 10.91 20.89
C HIS A 673 -8.70 9.96 21.23
N ALA A 674 -8.93 9.02 22.14
CA ALA A 674 -8.06 7.88 22.39
C ALA A 674 -8.91 6.64 22.69
N SER A 675 -8.77 5.60 21.87
CA SER A 675 -9.54 4.35 22.04
C SER A 675 -8.73 3.14 21.61
N VAL A 676 -8.90 2.00 22.29
CA VAL A 676 -8.43 0.71 21.80
C VAL A 676 -9.35 0.25 20.67
N ASN A 677 -8.80 0.09 19.47
CA ASN A 677 -9.53 -0.45 18.33
C ASN A 677 -9.38 -1.96 18.21
N GLU A 678 -8.17 -2.47 18.43
CA GLU A 678 -7.88 -3.89 18.44
C GLU A 678 -7.33 -4.32 19.80
N GLN A 679 -8.05 -5.24 20.45
CA GLN A 679 -7.66 -5.72 21.78
C GLN A 679 -6.55 -6.77 21.67
N ALA A 680 -5.45 -6.53 22.39
CA ALA A 680 -4.35 -7.48 22.48
C ALA A 680 -4.77 -8.71 23.31
N GLY A 681 -4.37 -9.91 22.89
CA GLY A 681 -4.78 -11.09 23.64
C GLY A 681 -4.48 -12.44 23.03
N ILE A 682 -4.83 -13.45 23.82
CA ILE A 682 -4.86 -14.87 23.44
C ILE A 682 -6.31 -15.25 23.18
N TYR A 683 -6.59 -15.74 21.98
CA TYR A 683 -7.93 -16.13 21.54
C TYR A 683 -7.91 -17.61 21.14
N ALA A 684 -8.39 -18.45 22.05
CA ALA A 684 -8.51 -19.88 21.86
C ALA A 684 -9.90 -20.30 21.37
N GLY A 685 -9.96 -21.33 20.53
CA GLY A 685 -11.19 -21.95 20.07
C GLY A 685 -11.81 -22.91 21.08
N ASP A 686 -12.49 -23.92 20.56
CA ASP A 686 -13.25 -24.96 21.27
C ASP A 686 -12.37 -26.04 21.95
N GLU A 687 -11.05 -26.00 21.73
CA GLU A 687 -10.07 -26.86 22.39
C GLU A 687 -9.33 -26.19 23.56
N GLY A 688 -9.62 -24.92 23.84
CA GLY A 688 -9.20 -24.23 25.06
C GLY A 688 -7.78 -23.68 25.01
N TYR A 689 -7.35 -23.12 26.14
CA TYR A 689 -5.97 -22.66 26.34
C TYR A 689 -5.27 -23.42 27.48
N ASP A 690 -3.95 -23.50 27.38
CA ASP A 690 -3.05 -23.96 28.44
C ASP A 690 -1.90 -22.97 28.57
N VAL A 691 -1.99 -22.10 29.57
CA VAL A 691 -1.04 -21.00 29.82
C VAL A 691 -0.28 -21.28 31.10
N ASN A 692 1.00 -21.60 30.96
CA ASN A 692 1.88 -21.93 32.08
C ASN A 692 3.02 -20.91 32.17
N VAL A 693 2.92 -20.02 33.15
CA VAL A 693 3.86 -18.92 33.36
C VAL A 693 4.55 -19.12 34.70
N LYS A 694 5.88 -19.09 34.75
CA LYS A 694 6.61 -19.40 35.98
C LYS A 694 6.40 -18.35 37.07
N ASN A 695 6.36 -17.08 36.69
CA ASN A 695 6.32 -15.95 37.62
C ASN A 695 4.99 -15.20 37.50
N LYS A 696 4.89 -14.22 36.60
CA LYS A 696 3.79 -13.25 36.62
C LYS A 696 3.08 -13.13 35.28
N ILE A 697 1.75 -13.03 35.34
CA ILE A 697 0.91 -12.63 34.22
C ILE A 697 0.39 -11.20 34.48
N SER A 698 0.57 -10.32 33.49
CA SER A 698 0.10 -8.93 33.53
C SER A 698 -0.81 -8.65 32.32
N LEU A 699 -2.05 -8.22 32.58
CA LEU A 699 -3.01 -7.80 31.55
C LEU A 699 -3.30 -6.30 31.64
N THR A 700 -3.10 -5.55 30.58
CA THR A 700 -3.46 -4.12 30.50
C THR A 700 -4.42 -3.90 29.34
N GLY A 701 -5.71 -3.82 29.65
CA GLY A 701 -6.80 -3.92 28.66
C GLY A 701 -6.71 -5.18 27.79
N GLY A 702 -6.06 -6.24 28.28
CA GLY A 702 -5.72 -7.44 27.53
C GLY A 702 -6.72 -8.57 27.71
N ALA A 703 -6.80 -9.48 26.73
CA ALA A 703 -7.76 -10.58 26.71
C ALA A 703 -7.09 -11.97 26.73
N ILE A 704 -7.62 -12.89 27.54
CA ILE A 704 -7.36 -14.34 27.44
C ILE A 704 -8.71 -15.04 27.31
N LEU A 705 -9.16 -15.26 26.08
CA LEU A 705 -10.49 -15.76 25.78
C LEU A 705 -10.47 -17.15 25.17
N SER A 706 -11.51 -17.93 25.46
CA SER A 706 -11.73 -19.25 24.90
C SER A 706 -13.21 -19.53 24.64
N GLN A 707 -13.49 -20.25 23.55
CA GLN A 707 -14.81 -20.83 23.25
C GLN A 707 -15.03 -22.21 23.93
N ALA A 708 -14.00 -22.77 24.56
CA ALA A 708 -14.06 -24.07 25.21
C ALA A 708 -14.70 -24.00 26.59
N LEU A 709 -15.25 -25.14 27.04
CA LEU A 709 -15.68 -25.33 28.42
C LEU A 709 -14.50 -25.14 29.38
N LYS A 710 -14.79 -24.65 30.60
CA LYS A 710 -13.79 -24.34 31.65
C LYS A 710 -12.76 -25.45 31.92
N GLU A 711 -13.13 -26.71 31.71
CA GLU A 711 -12.27 -27.86 31.98
C GLU A 711 -11.08 -27.95 31.02
N LYS A 712 -11.16 -27.33 29.84
CA LYS A 712 -10.09 -27.30 28.84
C LYS A 712 -9.20 -26.06 28.94
N ASN A 713 -9.53 -25.15 29.85
CA ASN A 713 -8.85 -23.88 30.05
C ASN A 713 -8.02 -23.98 31.33
N HIS A 714 -6.70 -24.02 31.18
CA HIS A 714 -5.76 -24.10 32.30
C HIS A 714 -4.85 -22.89 32.30
N LEU A 715 -4.70 -22.26 33.46
CA LEU A 715 -3.75 -21.15 33.64
C LEU A 715 -3.02 -21.31 34.97
N THR A 716 -1.68 -21.31 34.91
CA THR A 716 -0.79 -21.43 36.07
C THR A 716 0.16 -20.24 36.11
N ALA A 717 0.29 -19.59 37.27
CA ALA A 717 1.27 -18.53 37.54
C ALA A 717 1.57 -18.38 39.04
N GLN A 718 2.70 -17.76 39.41
CA GLN A 718 2.92 -17.35 40.80
C GLN A 718 2.11 -16.12 41.16
N ASP A 719 1.97 -15.17 40.23
CA ASP A 719 1.21 -13.94 40.46
C ASP A 719 0.41 -13.53 39.22
N PHE A 720 -0.68 -12.80 39.43
CA PHE A 720 -1.56 -12.31 38.37
C PHE A 720 -2.00 -10.88 38.68
N GLU A 721 -1.85 -9.99 37.71
CA GLU A 721 -2.38 -8.62 37.80
C GLU A 721 -3.10 -8.21 36.52
N TYR A 722 -4.03 -7.28 36.68
CA TYR A 722 -4.71 -6.68 35.56
C TYR A 722 -4.99 -5.19 35.80
N ALA A 723 -5.11 -4.44 34.71
CA ALA A 723 -5.56 -3.07 34.67
C ALA A 723 -6.45 -2.86 33.44
N ASP A 724 -7.43 -1.96 33.56
CA ASP A 724 -8.31 -1.61 32.44
C ASP A 724 -7.81 -0.31 31.77
N ILE A 725 -8.15 -0.14 30.49
CA ILE A 725 -7.79 1.05 29.72
C ILE A 725 -9.00 1.97 29.61
N GLN A 726 -8.84 3.23 30.02
CA GLN A 726 -9.87 4.26 29.89
C GLN A 726 -9.76 4.92 28.51
N ASN A 727 -10.79 4.72 27.69
CA ASN A 727 -10.95 5.37 26.40
C ASN A 727 -11.74 6.66 26.57
N TYR A 728 -11.45 7.65 25.72
CA TYR A 728 -12.16 8.93 25.76
C TYR A 728 -12.33 9.52 24.37
N SER A 729 -13.42 10.25 24.21
CA SER A 729 -13.68 11.08 23.05
C SER A 729 -14.24 12.42 23.53
N ASN A 730 -13.45 13.47 23.34
CA ASN A 730 -13.76 14.83 23.76
C ASN A 730 -13.91 15.72 22.53
N ALA A 731 -15.10 16.23 22.27
CA ALA A 731 -15.34 17.19 21.19
C ALA A 731 -15.88 18.50 21.78
N LYS A 732 -15.16 19.59 21.55
CA LYS A 732 -15.57 20.95 21.93
C LYS A 732 -15.74 21.79 20.68
N SER A 733 -16.99 22.15 20.40
CA SER A 733 -17.34 23.07 19.33
C SER A 733 -17.90 24.36 19.92
N SER A 734 -17.39 25.50 19.44
CA SER A 734 -18.02 26.79 19.69
C SER A 734 -18.19 27.50 18.37
N ALA A 735 -19.43 27.71 17.96
CA ALA A 735 -19.78 28.58 16.86
C ALA A 735 -20.43 29.85 17.42
N MET A 736 -20.08 31.01 16.85
CA MET A 736 -20.74 32.27 17.12
C MET A 736 -21.08 32.92 15.78
N GLY A 737 -22.38 32.99 15.49
CA GLY A 737 -22.95 33.64 14.33
C GLY A 737 -23.77 34.86 14.76
N LEU A 738 -23.53 36.02 14.14
CA LEU A 738 -24.48 37.13 14.19
C LEU A 738 -24.90 37.48 12.75
N MET A 739 -26.10 37.04 12.40
CA MET A 739 -26.91 37.59 11.32
C MET A 739 -27.90 38.60 11.94
N GLY A 740 -27.81 39.86 11.54
CA GLY A 740 -28.84 40.89 11.74
C GLY A 740 -28.98 41.66 10.41
N GLY A 741 -30.17 42.08 9.95
CA GLY A 741 -31.39 42.34 10.73
C GLY A 741 -32.73 42.23 9.98
N VAL A 742 -33.74 42.81 10.64
CA VAL A 742 -35.20 42.71 10.44
C VAL A 742 -35.73 43.42 9.20
N SER A 743 -36.75 42.83 8.55
CA SER A 743 -37.79 43.55 7.80
C SER A 743 -39.18 43.02 8.16
N PHE A 744 -40.11 43.93 8.44
CA PHE A 744 -41.55 43.66 8.55
C PHE A 744 -42.21 44.07 7.23
N GLY A 745 -43.11 43.25 6.69
CA GLY A 745 -43.84 43.61 5.47
C GLY A 745 -44.78 42.51 4.97
N ARG A 746 -46.06 42.70 5.30
CA ARG A 746 -47.30 42.05 4.84
C ARG A 746 -47.30 41.37 3.44
N ASP A 747 -47.85 40.15 3.47
CA ASP A 747 -48.82 39.48 2.58
C ASP A 747 -48.66 39.62 1.05
N GLN A 748 -48.19 38.54 0.41
CA GLN A 748 -48.44 38.22 -1.00
C GLN A 748 -48.55 36.69 -1.17
N THR A 749 -49.61 36.09 -0.62
CA THR A 749 -50.27 35.00 -1.37
C THR A 749 -50.89 35.63 -2.61
N SER A 750 -50.72 35.02 -3.79
CA SER A 750 -51.48 35.41 -4.98
C SER A 750 -52.99 35.33 -4.68
N ASP A 751 -53.82 36.21 -5.24
CA ASP A 751 -55.28 36.09 -5.12
C ASP A 751 -55.77 34.76 -5.75
N GLU A 752 -55.01 34.18 -6.69
CA GLU A 752 -55.24 32.83 -7.23
C GLU A 752 -54.93 31.72 -6.19
N ASP A 753 -53.95 31.94 -5.28
CA ASP A 753 -53.64 31.01 -4.19
C ASP A 753 -54.66 31.09 -3.04
N LYS A 754 -55.33 32.24 -2.87
CA LYS A 754 -56.45 32.41 -1.93
C LYS A 754 -57.74 31.77 -2.47
N GLU A 755 -58.02 31.85 -3.77
CA GLU A 755 -59.16 31.15 -4.39
C GLU A 755 -58.97 29.62 -4.44
N LEU A 756 -57.77 29.13 -4.75
CA LEU A 756 -57.48 27.68 -4.73
C LEU A 756 -57.57 27.08 -3.31
N ASN A 757 -57.20 27.85 -2.28
CA ASN A 757 -57.32 27.44 -0.88
C ASN A 757 -58.78 27.43 -0.40
N ASP A 758 -59.63 28.37 -0.86
CA ASP A 758 -61.07 28.38 -0.56
C ASP A 758 -61.85 27.27 -1.29
N ILE A 759 -61.42 26.87 -2.49
CA ILE A 759 -61.97 25.70 -3.20
C ILE A 759 -61.51 24.38 -2.54
N TYR A 760 -60.26 24.31 -2.06
CA TYR A 760 -59.72 23.12 -1.38
C TYR A 760 -60.33 22.88 0.01
N ARG A 761 -60.81 23.93 0.69
CA ARG A 761 -61.41 23.83 2.04
C ARG A 761 -62.94 23.71 2.07
N LYS A 762 -63.64 23.94 0.95
CA LYS A 762 -65.09 23.69 0.88
C LYS A 762 -65.38 22.20 0.67
N GLY A 763 -65.38 21.45 1.76
CA GLY A 763 -65.89 20.07 1.81
C GLY A 763 -65.23 19.13 2.81
N ARG A 764 -64.28 19.58 3.64
CA ARG A 764 -63.58 18.72 4.62
C ARG A 764 -63.40 19.46 5.94
N GLU A 765 -64.41 19.40 6.81
CA GLU A 765 -64.45 20.16 8.07
C GLU A 765 -63.74 19.48 9.26
N ASP A 766 -63.18 18.27 9.11
CA ASP A 766 -62.63 17.50 10.25
C ASP A 766 -61.22 16.87 10.05
N GLU A 767 -60.30 17.52 9.34
CA GLU A 767 -58.89 17.06 9.26
C GLU A 767 -57.88 18.14 9.70
N THR A 768 -56.85 17.74 10.46
CA THR A 768 -55.75 18.64 10.90
C THR A 768 -54.71 18.84 9.79
N PHE A 769 -53.96 19.96 9.82
CA PHE A 769 -52.92 20.33 8.84
C PHE A 769 -51.84 19.24 8.62
N GLU A 770 -51.61 18.36 9.59
CA GLU A 770 -50.69 17.23 9.47
C GLU A 770 -51.24 16.06 8.64
N GLN A 771 -52.56 15.98 8.43
CA GLN A 771 -53.24 14.86 7.76
C GLN A 771 -53.50 15.12 6.27
N ALA A 772 -53.41 16.37 5.80
CA ALA A 772 -53.72 16.75 4.42
C ALA A 772 -52.49 17.03 3.53
N ASN A 773 -51.26 16.72 3.97
CA ASN A 773 -50.05 16.93 3.17
C ASN A 773 -49.75 15.72 2.25
N PRO A 774 -49.83 15.83 0.91
CA PRO A 774 -49.52 14.73 -0.02
C PRO A 774 -48.02 14.39 -0.12
N ASN A 775 -47.12 15.17 0.50
CA ASN A 775 -45.68 14.89 0.49
C ASN A 775 -45.21 13.92 1.59
N LYS A 776 -46.12 13.23 2.29
CA LYS A 776 -45.78 12.16 3.25
C LYS A 776 -45.49 10.80 2.61
N ALA A 777 -45.65 10.67 1.30
CA ALA A 777 -45.43 9.41 0.56
C ALA A 777 -44.02 9.26 -0.03
N ASN A 778 -43.09 10.17 0.25
CA ASN A 778 -41.68 10.07 -0.16
C ASN A 778 -40.68 10.32 1.00
N GLU A 779 -41.09 10.10 2.25
CA GLU A 779 -40.11 9.80 3.31
C GLU A 779 -39.69 8.34 3.16
N SER A 780 -38.65 8.12 2.35
CA SER A 780 -37.91 6.85 2.41
C SER A 780 -37.16 6.83 3.75
N PRO A 781 -37.40 5.84 4.63
CA PRO A 781 -36.75 5.75 5.91
C PRO A 781 -35.35 5.17 5.73
N VAL A 782 -34.42 5.96 5.18
CA VAL A 782 -33.00 5.65 5.35
C VAL A 782 -32.57 6.26 6.68
N LYS A 783 -32.91 5.55 7.76
CA LYS A 783 -32.23 5.67 9.05
C LYS A 783 -30.81 5.13 8.84
N PHE A 784 -29.84 6.01 8.62
CA PHE A 784 -28.44 5.67 8.90
C PHE A 784 -28.27 5.63 10.42
N GLY A 785 -28.62 4.49 11.01
CA GLY A 785 -28.42 4.21 12.41
C GLY A 785 -26.93 4.03 12.70
N LEU A 786 -26.35 4.99 13.40
CA LEU A 786 -25.29 4.72 14.37
C LEU A 786 -25.91 5.07 15.72
N GLY A 787 -25.94 4.10 16.63
CA GLY A 787 -26.48 4.27 17.97
C GLY A 787 -25.73 5.38 18.72
N THR A 788 -26.34 5.95 19.74
CA THR A 788 -25.75 7.00 20.60
C THR A 788 -24.56 6.53 21.44
N ASP A 789 -24.14 5.27 21.30
CA ASP A 789 -23.17 4.61 22.18
C ASP A 789 -21.97 4.01 21.42
N ASP A 790 -21.84 4.30 20.12
CA ASP A 790 -20.78 3.71 19.30
C ASP A 790 -19.49 4.58 19.34
N ILE A 791 -18.46 4.08 20.03
CA ILE A 791 -17.19 4.78 20.30
C ILE A 791 -16.05 4.25 19.39
N HIS A 792 -16.34 3.25 18.55
CA HIS A 792 -15.32 2.50 17.78
C HIS A 792 -15.00 3.05 16.38
N SER A 793 -15.66 4.13 15.91
CA SER A 793 -15.30 4.72 14.61
C SER A 793 -14.24 5.81 14.76
N THR A 794 -13.06 5.58 14.18
CA THR A 794 -11.96 6.57 14.06
C THR A 794 -12.25 7.70 13.06
N ASP A 795 -13.40 7.67 12.38
CA ASP A 795 -13.65 8.56 11.26
C ASP A 795 -13.83 10.03 11.66
N PHE A 796 -13.00 10.87 11.04
CA PHE A 796 -13.08 12.34 10.96
C PHE A 796 -14.49 12.88 10.63
N TYR A 797 -15.40 12.03 10.13
CA TYR A 797 -16.81 12.33 9.86
C TYR A 797 -17.63 12.75 11.08
N ALA A 798 -17.30 12.29 12.30
CA ALA A 798 -18.00 12.70 13.51
C ALA A 798 -17.82 14.21 13.82
N ALA A 799 -16.61 14.74 13.56
CA ALA A 799 -16.29 16.15 13.71
C ALA A 799 -17.02 17.03 12.68
N ALA A 800 -17.25 16.52 11.46
CA ALA A 800 -18.02 17.20 10.42
C ALA A 800 -19.51 17.35 10.78
N LYS A 801 -20.12 16.35 11.43
CA LYS A 801 -21.52 16.40 11.93
C LYS A 801 -21.73 17.50 12.97
N ILE A 802 -20.81 17.64 13.94
CA ILE A 802 -20.87 18.69 14.97
C ILE A 802 -20.65 20.07 14.34
N GLY A 803 -19.76 20.17 13.34
CA GLY A 803 -19.51 21.42 12.61
C GLY A 803 -20.74 21.94 11.85
N LEU A 804 -21.51 21.06 11.20
CA LEU A 804 -22.72 21.42 10.44
C LEU A 804 -23.91 21.79 11.34
N ALA A 805 -24.12 21.08 12.46
CA ALA A 805 -25.21 21.37 13.40
C ALA A 805 -25.05 22.74 14.09
N ASN A 806 -23.81 23.17 14.37
CA ASN A 806 -23.51 24.44 15.04
C ASN A 806 -23.54 25.67 14.12
N LEU A 807 -23.57 25.49 12.80
CA LEU A 807 -23.73 26.60 11.85
C LEU A 807 -25.18 27.16 11.86
N ALA A 808 -26.14 26.36 12.31
CA ALA A 808 -27.57 26.69 12.36
C ALA A 808 -28.04 27.24 13.72
N GLY A 809 -27.25 27.11 14.79
CA GLY A 809 -27.61 27.55 16.14
C GLY A 809 -26.44 28.20 16.88
N ASN A 810 -26.68 29.35 17.53
CA ASN A 810 -25.71 30.02 18.41
C ASN A 810 -25.46 29.18 19.68
N SER A 811 -24.71 28.08 19.57
CA SER A 811 -24.51 27.16 20.68
C SER A 811 -23.05 26.77 20.88
N LYS A 812 -22.67 26.60 22.14
CA LYS A 812 -21.45 25.92 22.56
C LYS A 812 -21.86 24.50 22.92
N GLN A 813 -21.34 23.53 22.20
CA GLN A 813 -21.55 22.11 22.51
C GLN A 813 -20.22 21.48 22.91
N SER A 814 -20.27 20.74 24.00
CA SER A 814 -19.17 19.88 24.45
C SER A 814 -19.75 18.50 24.62
N GLU A 815 -19.25 17.54 23.86
CA GLU A 815 -19.50 16.12 24.10
C GLU A 815 -18.24 15.52 24.72
N ASN A 816 -18.43 14.78 25.80
CA ASN A 816 -17.41 13.97 26.43
C ASN A 816 -18.00 12.57 26.56
N ARG A 817 -17.42 11.61 25.85
CA ARG A 817 -17.75 10.19 25.94
C ARG A 817 -16.55 9.47 26.53
N GLN A 818 -16.81 8.54 27.44
CA GLN A 818 -15.81 7.66 28.02
C GLN A 818 -16.30 6.23 27.86
N SER A 819 -15.39 5.32 27.54
CA SER A 819 -15.60 3.87 27.63
C SER A 819 -14.37 3.24 28.25
N THR A 820 -14.48 1.98 28.64
CA THR A 820 -13.37 1.25 29.23
C THR A 820 -13.14 -0.01 28.41
N THR A 821 -11.89 -0.24 27.97
CA THR A 821 -11.46 -1.55 27.48
C THR A 821 -11.02 -2.35 28.68
N TYR A 822 -11.88 -3.28 29.09
CA TYR A 822 -11.60 -4.14 30.23
C TYR A 822 -10.58 -5.22 29.88
N SER A 823 -9.73 -5.54 30.85
CA SER A 823 -9.02 -6.81 30.82
C SER A 823 -10.01 -7.93 31.08
N VAL A 824 -9.97 -9.00 30.28
CA VAL A 824 -10.95 -10.11 30.35
C VAL A 824 -10.28 -11.47 30.31
N ILE A 825 -10.88 -12.43 31.00
CA ILE A 825 -10.43 -13.82 30.99
C ILE A 825 -11.61 -14.80 31.03
N SER A 826 -11.60 -15.78 30.13
CA SER A 826 -12.61 -16.85 30.12
C SER A 826 -12.45 -17.79 31.32
N GLU A 827 -13.56 -18.34 31.82
CA GLU A 827 -13.55 -19.33 32.91
C GLU A 827 -12.59 -20.49 32.64
N GLY A 828 -11.93 -20.95 33.70
CA GLY A 828 -10.94 -22.01 33.64
C GLY A 828 -10.48 -22.48 35.01
N ASN A 829 -9.56 -23.43 34.98
CA ASN A 829 -8.83 -23.93 36.14
C ASN A 829 -7.59 -23.05 36.37
N PHE A 830 -7.66 -22.17 37.36
CA PHE A 830 -6.60 -21.23 37.69
C PHE A 830 -5.79 -21.72 38.89
N ASN A 831 -4.47 -21.86 38.70
CA ASN A 831 -3.53 -22.18 39.76
C ASN A 831 -2.59 -20.99 39.98
N ILE A 832 -2.97 -20.09 40.89
CA ILE A 832 -2.20 -18.88 41.23
C ILE A 832 -1.55 -19.05 42.60
N GLY A 833 -0.25 -18.79 42.69
CA GLY A 833 0.53 -18.92 43.93
C GLY A 833 0.17 -17.85 44.98
N SER A 834 0.17 -16.58 44.57
CA SER A 834 0.00 -15.42 45.44
C SER A 834 -1.47 -15.21 45.85
N ASP A 835 -1.69 -14.76 47.09
CA ASP A 835 -3.06 -14.47 47.55
C ASP A 835 -3.66 -13.26 46.83
N LYS A 836 -2.85 -12.22 46.59
CA LYS A 836 -3.24 -11.05 45.80
C LYS A 836 -3.62 -11.42 44.36
N GLY A 837 -2.88 -12.33 43.73
CA GLY A 837 -3.19 -12.80 42.38
C GLY A 837 -4.49 -13.59 42.32
N LYS A 838 -4.80 -14.40 43.34
CA LYS A 838 -6.11 -15.07 43.47
C LYS A 838 -7.24 -14.07 43.62
N GLU A 839 -7.07 -13.05 44.45
CA GLU A 839 -8.06 -11.95 44.59
C GLU A 839 -8.27 -11.23 43.25
N ASN A 840 -7.20 -10.95 42.52
CA ASN A 840 -7.27 -10.32 41.19
C ASN A 840 -8.03 -11.20 40.18
N ILE A 841 -7.79 -12.52 40.17
CA ILE A 841 -8.52 -13.47 39.31
C ILE A 841 -10.02 -13.50 39.64
N GLU A 842 -10.39 -13.52 40.91
CA GLU A 842 -11.81 -13.50 41.31
C GLU A 842 -12.48 -12.16 40.97
N SER A 843 -11.72 -11.06 41.01
CA SER A 843 -12.20 -9.73 40.62
C SER A 843 -12.44 -9.62 39.12
N ILE A 844 -11.46 -9.99 38.28
CA ILE A 844 -11.59 -9.91 36.81
C ILE A 844 -12.70 -10.83 36.26
N LYS A 845 -12.94 -11.99 36.87
CA LYS A 845 -14.06 -12.88 36.52
C LYS A 845 -15.41 -12.23 36.77
N LYS A 846 -15.60 -11.64 37.96
CA LYS A 846 -16.85 -10.94 38.30
C LYS A 846 -17.11 -9.78 37.36
N SER A 847 -16.06 -9.04 36.98
CA SER A 847 -16.16 -7.98 35.96
C SER A 847 -16.56 -8.55 34.60
N THR A 848 -15.98 -9.67 34.18
CA THR A 848 -16.30 -10.35 32.92
C THR A 848 -17.76 -10.83 32.89
N GLU A 849 -18.24 -11.44 33.98
CA GLU A 849 -19.63 -11.90 34.11
C GLU A 849 -20.63 -10.73 34.19
N GLN A 850 -20.33 -9.66 34.91
CA GLN A 850 -21.19 -8.47 35.02
C GLN A 850 -21.33 -7.70 33.71
N GLU A 851 -20.26 -7.62 32.91
CA GLU A 851 -20.28 -7.06 31.56
C GLU A 851 -21.06 -7.95 30.59
N SER A 852 -20.87 -9.29 30.66
CA SER A 852 -21.64 -10.25 29.84
C SER A 852 -23.15 -10.22 30.16
N ASN A 853 -23.53 -9.94 31.41
CA ASN A 853 -24.91 -9.84 31.86
C ASN A 853 -25.58 -8.47 31.60
N LYS A 854 -24.80 -7.39 31.40
CA LYS A 854 -25.33 -6.12 30.87
C LYS A 854 -25.60 -6.19 29.37
N LEU A 855 -24.96 -7.15 28.68
CA LEU A 855 -25.17 -7.52 27.29
C LEU A 855 -26.10 -8.76 27.21
N GLU A 856 -27.33 -8.67 27.73
CA GLU A 856 -28.25 -9.81 27.67
C GLU A 856 -28.48 -10.28 26.22
N ARG A 857 -27.92 -11.48 25.93
CA ARG A 857 -27.91 -12.27 24.69
C ARG A 857 -26.91 -11.85 23.60
N VAL A 858 -25.62 -11.87 23.92
CA VAL A 858 -24.61 -12.25 22.93
C VAL A 858 -24.54 -13.78 22.88
N ASP A 859 -25.33 -14.36 21.99
CA ASP A 859 -25.15 -15.75 21.58
C ASP A 859 -23.90 -15.76 20.68
N TYR A 860 -22.81 -16.36 21.15
CA TYR A 860 -21.55 -16.46 20.41
C TYR A 860 -21.75 -17.12 19.04
N ALA A 861 -22.74 -18.01 18.91
CA ALA A 861 -23.14 -18.59 17.63
C ALA A 861 -23.88 -17.59 16.74
N LYS A 862 -24.49 -16.54 17.30
CA LYS A 862 -25.20 -15.46 16.60
C LYS A 862 -24.28 -14.33 16.15
N MET A 863 -23.15 -14.05 16.81
CA MET A 863 -22.09 -13.19 16.22
C MET A 863 -21.39 -13.88 15.06
N GLN A 864 -21.15 -15.19 15.16
CA GLN A 864 -20.61 -16.00 14.07
C GLN A 864 -21.65 -16.14 12.93
N LYS A 865 -22.94 -16.27 13.27
CA LYS A 865 -24.05 -16.25 12.29
C LYS A 865 -24.43 -14.88 11.78
N GLU A 866 -24.21 -13.76 12.45
CA GLU A 866 -24.47 -12.42 11.88
C GLU A 866 -23.38 -12.10 10.86
N VAL A 867 -22.14 -12.55 11.10
CA VAL A 867 -21.06 -12.55 10.09
C VAL A 867 -21.37 -13.51 8.93
N GLU A 868 -21.98 -14.68 9.16
CA GLU A 868 -22.37 -15.63 8.09
C GLU A 868 -23.73 -15.32 7.42
N GLN A 869 -24.70 -14.72 8.12
CA GLN A 869 -26.02 -14.32 7.61
C GLN A 869 -25.97 -12.97 6.91
N ASP A 870 -25.08 -12.05 7.30
CA ASP A 870 -24.80 -10.89 6.47
C ASP A 870 -24.12 -11.34 5.18
N VAL A 871 -23.28 -12.38 5.22
CA VAL A 871 -22.74 -13.04 4.02
C VAL A 871 -23.83 -13.73 3.19
N GLU A 872 -24.79 -14.46 3.78
CA GLU A 872 -25.92 -15.07 3.04
C GLU A 872 -26.94 -14.04 2.53
N THR A 873 -27.15 -12.93 3.24
CA THR A 873 -28.06 -11.83 2.85
C THR A 873 -27.42 -10.97 1.76
N ILE A 874 -26.10 -10.75 1.81
CA ILE A 874 -25.29 -10.13 0.74
C ILE A 874 -25.17 -11.07 -0.48
N GLN A 875 -25.02 -12.38 -0.28
CA GLN A 875 -25.06 -13.39 -1.35
C GLN A 875 -26.46 -13.51 -1.97
N GLY A 876 -27.52 -13.36 -1.18
CA GLY A 876 -28.92 -13.33 -1.63
C GLY A 876 -29.26 -12.06 -2.42
N PHE A 877 -28.72 -10.91 -2.01
CA PHE A 877 -28.83 -9.66 -2.76
C PHE A 877 -28.04 -9.70 -4.07
N ALA A 878 -26.84 -10.30 -4.08
CA ALA A 878 -26.05 -10.52 -5.30
C ALA A 878 -26.70 -11.50 -6.30
N LYS A 879 -27.47 -12.49 -5.82
CA LYS A 879 -28.22 -13.42 -6.68
C LYS A 879 -29.48 -12.82 -7.32
N ASN A 880 -30.08 -11.79 -6.72
CA ASN A 880 -31.29 -11.14 -7.24
C ASN A 880 -31.00 -9.84 -8.03
N VAL A 881 -29.75 -9.36 -8.02
CA VAL A 881 -29.29 -8.22 -8.84
C VAL A 881 -28.45 -8.69 -10.05
N ALA A 882 -28.11 -9.98 -10.12
CA ALA A 882 -27.68 -10.65 -11.36
C ALA A 882 -28.91 -11.12 -12.14
N GLY A 883 -29.55 -10.17 -12.82
CA GLY A 883 -30.18 -10.43 -14.12
C GLY A 883 -29.14 -10.21 -15.21
#